data_AF-A0A3D1GYS5-F1
#
_entry.id   AF-A0A3D1GYS5-F1
#
_cell.length_a   1.000
_cell.length_b   1.000
_cell.length_c   1.000
_cell.angle_alpha   90.00
_cell.angle_beta   90.00
_cell.angle_gamma   90.00
#
_symmetry.space_group_name_H-M   'P 1'
#
loop_
_entity.id
_entity.type
_entity.pdbx_description
1 polymer ?
#
loop_
_entity_poly.entity_id
_entity_poly.type
_entity_poly.pdbx_seq_one_letter_code
_entity_poly.pdbx_strand_id
1 'polypeptide(L)'
;MDKQTTKGGITMTKYDYDSNGIARVYDDGKWYLIDKTEKRVSDGYTYIEEWGEGYYKAELGAKKNILRPDGSIVLRVWHNDVYKVKHGFFVFSNTIRKSKTNPKTRYTYGVAHVNGDVIFPMIFDLAYWMEKQDFIYAEIDEKPYIVTTDGSICDAERSHLPKKATVDYKQLFEKFANWTLPGLQFFYRDTNAPVIIDATYHVGDILRAGFFVDATTKLLKPVHKTRFLIASAHAAMFCEIEELCQENPDVKKWNLCTFHFNSYFKVMDVYEKDGVTQVFLLHIPPAAAFFLGNDEAAMNFMNEATGKETSLVDMARKSLDDKLKLDVHSRSLDPIFCKRMEHPIGLDDEFYPIPLDAADEPTDERDATLSNMIHKLADDADIQDFIEVEDNFPFRGVEGTICEGCVYAGVIQKKGEGCGRLFTKSFRDRYLKGCCEYRKTDLFTPSQFEETDKYRKEKAKEKEEKSSDVYALRIVGDFIQERLDGDINKLRDFDLATLTEDEKYGKENWPKNELAKSIMALVFGNIWPNLTVDSINHYEYSCSQMVSFQNLFGSNILDKYFKGMEKFNPSKKQFERALHVAHLLNSIGNLWVLPNKLNDKETMASYKDNPKFRGYMDRYLQAMYAVFMDEKKPDMHLKGILYKNRKVMIEYQGAKGWVHFINNLMLQDYVDADGKPKDIFDYVWSYMKDLDKDSYFRAVDKFCTFCEEEIPKRADQMIGVLKTIMNNK
;
A
#
# COMPACT_ATOMS: atom_id res chain seq x y z
N MET A 1 -31.17 -41.86 2.84
CA MET A 1 -31.86 -42.78 3.77
C MET A 1 -31.10 -44.09 3.65
N ASP A 2 -30.19 -44.38 4.58
CA ASP A 2 -29.10 -45.34 4.36
C ASP A 2 -29.59 -46.78 4.18
N LYS A 3 -29.15 -47.46 3.11
CA LYS A 3 -29.40 -48.88 2.89
C LYS A 3 -28.15 -49.70 3.18
N GLN A 4 -28.06 -50.23 4.40
CA GLN A 4 -27.12 -51.30 4.71
C GLN A 4 -27.59 -52.59 4.01
N THR A 5 -26.75 -53.17 3.16
CA THR A 5 -27.02 -54.47 2.53
C THR A 5 -25.93 -55.45 2.96
N THR A 6 -26.31 -56.46 3.74
CA THR A 6 -25.43 -57.54 4.17
C THR A 6 -25.50 -58.71 3.18
N LYS A 7 -24.42 -58.95 2.44
CA LYS A 7 -24.12 -60.25 1.80
C LYS A 7 -22.77 -60.71 2.32
N GLY A 8 -22.74 -61.84 3.04
CA GLY A 8 -21.49 -62.53 3.38
C GLY A 8 -20.64 -61.97 4.52
N GLY A 9 -21.23 -61.29 5.52
CA GLY A 9 -20.52 -60.93 6.76
C GLY A 9 -19.62 -59.69 6.71
N ILE A 10 -19.58 -58.97 5.59
CA ILE A 10 -18.87 -57.68 5.45
C ILE A 10 -19.91 -56.55 5.32
N THR A 11 -19.75 -55.49 6.10
CA THR A 11 -20.67 -54.34 6.16
C THR A 11 -20.35 -53.35 5.05
N MET A 12 -21.10 -53.39 3.95
CA MET A 12 -20.97 -52.43 2.85
C MET A 12 -21.84 -51.18 3.13
N THR A 13 -21.25 -49.99 3.09
CA THR A 13 -22.00 -48.72 3.18
C THR A 13 -22.13 -48.12 1.79
N LYS A 14 -23.34 -48.11 1.23
CA LYS A 14 -23.66 -47.58 -0.10
C LYS A 14 -24.53 -46.33 0.02
N TYR A 15 -24.12 -45.27 -0.67
CA TYR A 15 -24.90 -44.05 -0.81
C TYR A 15 -25.85 -44.13 -2.00
N ASP A 16 -26.87 -43.26 -2.01
CA ASP A 16 -27.77 -43.12 -3.14
C ASP A 16 -27.01 -42.63 -4.38
N TYR A 17 -27.50 -43.00 -5.56
CA TYR A 17 -26.95 -42.54 -6.84
C TYR A 17 -27.20 -41.04 -7.03
N ASP A 18 -26.18 -40.30 -7.44
CA ASP A 18 -26.26 -38.89 -7.76
C ASP A 18 -26.82 -38.63 -9.19
N SER A 19 -26.79 -37.36 -9.61
CA SER A 19 -27.26 -36.93 -10.92
C SER A 19 -26.50 -37.54 -12.10
N ASN A 20 -25.26 -37.99 -11.89
CA ASN A 20 -24.47 -38.70 -12.90
C ASN A 20 -24.73 -40.21 -12.91
N GLY A 21 -25.57 -40.70 -12.00
CA GLY A 21 -25.82 -42.12 -11.85
C GLY A 21 -24.65 -42.86 -11.21
N ILE A 22 -23.85 -42.16 -10.41
CA ILE A 22 -22.74 -42.72 -9.66
C ILE A 22 -23.10 -42.76 -8.18
N ALA A 23 -22.72 -43.83 -7.50
CA ALA A 23 -22.83 -43.95 -6.05
C ALA A 23 -21.45 -44.22 -5.46
N ARG A 24 -21.18 -43.60 -4.30
CA ARG A 24 -19.99 -43.91 -3.50
C ARG A 24 -20.28 -45.05 -2.54
N VAL A 25 -19.34 -46.00 -2.46
CA VAL A 25 -19.45 -47.21 -1.66
C VAL A 25 -18.19 -47.38 -0.83
N TYR A 26 -18.37 -47.67 0.45
CA TYR A 26 -17.30 -48.13 1.32
C TYR A 26 -17.32 -49.66 1.39
N ASP A 27 -16.22 -50.27 0.96
CA ASP A 27 -16.02 -51.72 0.89
C ASP A 27 -14.55 -52.04 1.19
N ASP A 28 -14.29 -53.11 1.94
CA ASP A 28 -12.93 -53.57 2.29
C ASP A 28 -11.94 -52.46 2.73
N GLY A 29 -12.39 -51.55 3.60
CA GLY A 29 -11.53 -50.50 4.15
C GLY A 29 -11.26 -49.30 3.22
N LYS A 30 -11.87 -49.26 2.03
CA LYS A 30 -11.67 -48.20 1.03
C LYS A 30 -12.98 -47.70 0.44
N TRP A 31 -12.93 -46.49 -0.08
CA TRP A 31 -14.03 -45.87 -0.83
C TRP A 31 -13.85 -46.06 -2.33
N TYR A 32 -14.96 -46.36 -3.01
CA TYR A 32 -15.05 -46.57 -4.45
C TYR A 32 -16.25 -45.81 -5.03
N LEU A 33 -16.18 -45.53 -6.34
CA LEU A 33 -17.33 -45.13 -7.14
C LEU A 33 -17.87 -46.33 -7.91
N ILE A 34 -19.20 -46.48 -7.92
CA ILE A 34 -19.92 -47.48 -8.71
C ILE A 34 -20.99 -46.83 -9.58
N ASP A 35 -21.26 -47.41 -10.74
CA ASP A 35 -22.37 -46.97 -11.61
C ASP A 35 -23.71 -47.65 -11.25
N LYS A 36 -24.79 -47.29 -11.96
CA LYS A 36 -26.14 -47.89 -11.79
C LYS A 36 -26.21 -49.39 -12.07
N THR A 37 -25.21 -49.96 -12.74
CA THR A 37 -25.09 -51.40 -12.98
C THR A 37 -24.32 -52.12 -11.87
N GLU A 38 -23.94 -51.37 -10.82
CA GLU A 38 -23.13 -51.82 -9.70
C GLU A 38 -21.68 -52.18 -10.07
N LYS A 39 -21.21 -51.73 -11.24
CA LYS A 39 -19.82 -51.89 -11.66
C LYS A 39 -18.96 -50.80 -11.01
N ARG A 40 -17.80 -51.19 -10.46
CA ARG A 40 -16.78 -50.25 -9.97
C ARG A 40 -16.17 -49.48 -11.15
N VAL A 41 -16.14 -48.16 -11.03
CA VAL A 41 -15.57 -47.26 -12.04
C VAL A 41 -14.30 -46.55 -11.55
N SER A 42 -14.03 -46.53 -10.24
CA SER A 42 -12.80 -45.96 -9.68
C SER A 42 -11.92 -46.99 -8.98
N ASP A 43 -10.66 -46.61 -8.75
CA ASP A 43 -9.78 -47.24 -7.77
C ASP A 43 -10.29 -47.01 -6.32
N GLY A 44 -9.62 -47.66 -5.36
CA GLY A 44 -9.94 -47.57 -3.94
C GLY A 44 -9.16 -46.47 -3.21
N TYR A 45 -9.90 -45.55 -2.58
CA TYR A 45 -9.35 -44.37 -1.92
C TYR A 45 -9.62 -44.36 -0.41
N THR A 46 -8.91 -43.49 0.32
CA THR A 46 -9.10 -43.30 1.78
C THR A 46 -10.46 -42.70 2.07
N TYR A 47 -10.90 -41.77 1.21
CA TYR A 47 -12.22 -41.16 1.26
C TYR A 47 -12.63 -40.65 -0.12
N ILE A 48 -13.94 -40.65 -0.40
CA ILE A 48 -14.52 -40.01 -1.59
C ILE A 48 -15.78 -39.24 -1.20
N GLU A 49 -15.90 -38.02 -1.70
CA GLU A 49 -17.12 -37.22 -1.59
C GLU A 49 -17.44 -36.46 -2.87
N GLU A 50 -18.73 -36.17 -3.09
CA GLU A 50 -19.16 -35.28 -4.16
C GLU A 50 -18.59 -33.87 -3.92
N TRP A 51 -17.95 -33.31 -4.94
CA TRP A 51 -17.13 -32.10 -4.82
C TRP A 51 -17.41 -31.06 -5.91
N GLY A 52 -18.68 -30.95 -6.28
CA GLY A 52 -19.20 -29.92 -7.18
C GLY A 52 -19.41 -30.42 -8.60
N GLU A 53 -20.52 -30.01 -9.21
CA GLU A 53 -20.86 -30.26 -10.63
C GLU A 53 -20.77 -31.73 -11.06
N GLY A 54 -20.99 -32.65 -10.12
CA GLY A 54 -20.91 -34.07 -10.38
C GLY A 54 -19.50 -34.66 -10.45
N TYR A 55 -18.48 -33.90 -10.06
CA TYR A 55 -17.13 -34.40 -9.80
C TYR A 55 -16.97 -34.80 -8.34
N TYR A 56 -15.93 -35.57 -8.03
CA TYR A 56 -15.69 -36.09 -6.67
C TYR A 56 -14.30 -35.72 -6.19
N LYS A 57 -14.15 -35.43 -4.91
CA LYS A 57 -12.85 -35.33 -4.27
C LYS A 57 -12.49 -36.71 -3.75
N ALA A 58 -11.32 -37.20 -4.15
CA ALA A 58 -10.73 -38.40 -3.61
C ALA A 58 -9.53 -38.06 -2.72
N GLU A 59 -9.35 -38.86 -1.68
CA GLU A 59 -8.23 -38.75 -0.75
C GLU A 59 -7.35 -40.00 -0.80
N LEU A 60 -6.05 -39.81 -0.92
CA LEU A 60 -5.04 -40.85 -0.84
C LEU A 60 -4.06 -40.47 0.28
N GLY A 61 -4.28 -41.00 1.48
CA GLY A 61 -3.59 -40.53 2.68
C GLY A 61 -3.91 -39.07 2.96
N ALA A 62 -2.89 -38.23 3.06
CA ALA A 62 -3.04 -36.79 3.31
C ALA A 62 -3.22 -35.93 2.04
N LYS A 63 -3.22 -36.56 0.86
CA LYS A 63 -3.28 -35.87 -0.43
C LYS A 63 -4.64 -36.04 -1.09
N LYS A 64 -5.03 -35.07 -1.91
CA LYS A 64 -6.35 -34.97 -2.52
C LYS A 64 -6.26 -34.71 -4.03
N ASN A 65 -7.26 -35.18 -4.76
CA ASN A 65 -7.44 -34.93 -6.19
C ASN A 65 -8.93 -34.92 -6.55
N ILE A 66 -9.27 -34.46 -7.75
CA ILE A 66 -10.61 -34.55 -8.31
C ILE A 66 -10.72 -35.79 -9.19
N LEU A 67 -11.83 -36.52 -9.06
CA LEU A 67 -12.24 -37.62 -9.93
C LEU A 67 -13.38 -37.18 -10.84
N ARG A 68 -13.33 -37.67 -12.08
CA ARG A 68 -14.44 -37.61 -13.03
C ARG A 68 -15.48 -38.69 -12.71
N PRO A 69 -16.72 -38.59 -13.25
CA PRO A 69 -17.74 -39.62 -13.07
C PRO A 69 -17.35 -41.03 -13.53
N ASP A 70 -16.43 -41.12 -14.49
CA ASP A 70 -15.87 -42.40 -14.95
C ASP A 70 -14.78 -42.96 -14.03
N GLY A 71 -14.49 -42.29 -12.91
CA GLY A 71 -13.48 -42.67 -11.92
C GLY A 71 -12.04 -42.25 -12.24
N SER A 72 -11.79 -41.60 -13.38
CA SER A 72 -10.45 -41.11 -13.74
C SER A 72 -10.03 -39.89 -12.93
N ILE A 73 -8.75 -39.81 -12.58
CA ILE A 73 -8.16 -38.64 -11.90
C ILE A 73 -8.05 -37.43 -12.86
N VAL A 74 -8.29 -36.23 -12.34
CA VAL A 74 -8.21 -34.99 -13.13
C VAL A 74 -6.77 -34.48 -13.23
N LEU A 75 -6.09 -34.28 -12.09
CA LEU A 75 -4.70 -33.84 -12.07
C LEU A 75 -3.76 -35.03 -12.06
N ARG A 76 -2.63 -34.91 -12.75
CA ARG A 76 -1.57 -35.95 -12.74
C ARG A 76 -0.87 -36.05 -11.38
N VAL A 77 -0.85 -34.95 -10.62
CA VAL A 77 -0.21 -34.85 -9.30
C VAL A 77 -1.28 -34.74 -8.22
N TRP A 78 -1.03 -35.38 -7.08
CA TRP A 78 -1.88 -35.29 -5.89
C TRP A 78 -1.43 -34.14 -4.99
N HIS A 79 -2.36 -33.29 -4.58
CA HIS A 79 -2.08 -32.05 -3.86
C HIS A 79 -2.47 -32.13 -2.39
N ASN A 80 -2.04 -31.19 -1.54
CA ASN A 80 -2.49 -31.18 -0.14
C ASN A 80 -3.99 -30.88 -0.04
N ASP A 81 -4.51 -30.03 -0.93
CA ASP A 81 -5.94 -29.79 -1.02
C ASP A 81 -6.42 -29.52 -2.45
N VAL A 82 -7.71 -29.80 -2.68
CA VAL A 82 -8.46 -29.44 -3.89
C VAL A 82 -9.82 -28.92 -3.47
N TYR A 83 -10.22 -27.79 -4.03
CA TYR A 83 -11.45 -27.10 -3.69
C TYR A 83 -12.59 -27.48 -4.63
N LYS A 84 -13.81 -27.09 -4.26
CA LYS A 84 -15.03 -27.47 -4.97
C LYS A 84 -15.00 -27.01 -6.44
N VAL A 85 -15.43 -27.87 -7.36
CA VAL A 85 -15.58 -27.55 -8.78
C VAL A 85 -16.76 -26.60 -8.98
N LYS A 86 -16.53 -25.53 -9.74
CA LYS A 86 -17.55 -24.60 -10.25
C LYS A 86 -17.19 -24.15 -11.67
N HIS A 87 -18.15 -24.17 -12.57
CA HIS A 87 -18.02 -23.91 -14.00
C HIS A 87 -16.90 -24.71 -14.67
N GLY A 88 -16.65 -25.94 -14.20
CA GLY A 88 -15.54 -26.78 -14.64
C GLY A 88 -14.16 -26.40 -14.07
N PHE A 89 -14.03 -25.35 -13.27
CA PHE A 89 -12.77 -24.92 -12.65
C PHE A 89 -12.70 -25.29 -11.17
N PHE A 90 -11.49 -25.50 -10.65
CA PHE A 90 -11.23 -25.70 -9.24
C PHE A 90 -9.87 -25.14 -8.83
N VAL A 91 -9.79 -24.70 -7.57
CA VAL A 91 -8.53 -24.30 -6.94
C VAL A 91 -7.87 -25.55 -6.36
N PHE A 92 -6.54 -25.60 -6.37
CA PHE A 92 -5.75 -26.65 -5.69
C PHE A 92 -4.58 -26.02 -4.94
N SER A 93 -4.10 -26.66 -3.87
CA SER A 93 -3.05 -26.08 -3.02
C SER A 93 -2.06 -27.09 -2.46
N ASN A 94 -0.85 -26.61 -2.22
CA ASN A 94 0.17 -27.32 -1.46
C ASN A 94 0.57 -26.52 -0.21
N THR A 95 0.95 -27.24 0.84
CA THR A 95 1.51 -26.65 2.06
C THR A 95 3.03 -26.73 1.98
N ILE A 96 3.69 -25.58 2.12
CA ILE A 96 5.14 -25.49 2.30
C ILE A 96 5.40 -25.53 3.81
N ARG A 97 5.96 -26.63 4.31
CA ARG A 97 6.19 -26.87 5.75
C ARG A 97 7.53 -26.32 6.23
N LYS A 98 7.45 -25.59 7.35
CA LYS A 98 8.46 -25.16 8.36
C LYS A 98 9.91 -25.63 8.16
N SER A 99 10.82 -24.66 8.01
CA SER A 99 12.19 -24.76 8.49
C SER A 99 12.28 -24.22 9.92
N LYS A 100 13.37 -24.51 10.66
CA LYS A 100 13.65 -23.89 11.97
C LYS A 100 13.78 -22.36 11.90
N THR A 101 14.00 -21.79 10.72
CA THR A 101 14.25 -20.36 10.50
C THR A 101 13.02 -19.57 10.07
N ASN A 102 11.93 -20.21 9.59
CA ASN A 102 10.68 -19.53 9.27
C ASN A 102 9.46 -20.26 9.87
N PRO A 103 8.90 -19.77 11.00
CA PRO A 103 7.86 -20.49 11.75
C PRO A 103 6.47 -20.46 11.10
N LYS A 104 6.29 -19.68 10.02
CA LYS A 104 4.99 -19.52 9.34
C LYS A 104 4.81 -20.58 8.24
N THR A 105 3.77 -21.39 8.37
CA THR A 105 3.29 -22.27 7.28
C THR A 105 2.81 -21.41 6.11
N ARG A 106 3.38 -21.59 4.91
CA ARG A 106 2.90 -20.94 3.68
C ARG A 106 2.07 -21.94 2.87
N TYR A 107 1.01 -21.45 2.24
CA TYR A 107 0.20 -22.20 1.30
C TYR A 107 0.38 -21.57 -0.07
N THR A 108 0.46 -22.38 -1.11
CA THR A 108 0.53 -21.91 -2.50
C THR A 108 -0.63 -22.51 -3.26
N TYR A 109 -1.32 -21.68 -4.04
CA TYR A 109 -2.56 -22.03 -4.71
C TYR A 109 -2.43 -21.89 -6.22
N GLY A 110 -3.03 -22.83 -6.94
CA GLY A 110 -3.19 -22.80 -8.39
C GLY A 110 -4.65 -23.01 -8.80
N VAL A 111 -4.94 -22.84 -10.09
CA VAL A 111 -6.28 -23.03 -10.67
C VAL A 111 -6.19 -23.99 -11.85
N ALA A 112 -7.04 -25.00 -11.85
CA ALA A 112 -7.12 -26.00 -12.90
C ALA A 112 -8.56 -26.18 -13.40
N HIS A 113 -8.68 -26.76 -14.58
CA HIS A 113 -9.95 -27.15 -15.17
C HIS A 113 -10.12 -28.68 -15.15
N VAL A 114 -11.35 -29.17 -15.08
CA VAL A 114 -11.69 -30.60 -14.98
C VAL A 114 -11.27 -31.46 -16.19
N ASN A 115 -10.89 -30.83 -17.30
CA ASN A 115 -10.22 -31.51 -18.42
C ASN A 115 -8.77 -31.93 -18.11
N GLY A 116 -8.18 -31.43 -17.02
CA GLY A 116 -6.81 -31.72 -16.59
C GLY A 116 -5.82 -30.58 -16.84
N ASP A 117 -6.24 -29.49 -17.47
CA ASP A 117 -5.37 -28.35 -17.75
C ASP A 117 -5.16 -27.51 -16.49
N VAL A 118 -3.89 -27.21 -16.20
CA VAL A 118 -3.52 -26.22 -15.19
C VAL A 118 -3.54 -24.83 -15.84
N ILE A 119 -4.56 -24.05 -15.52
CA ILE A 119 -4.76 -22.71 -16.06
C ILE A 119 -3.75 -21.73 -15.45
N PHE A 120 -3.59 -21.84 -14.13
CA PHE A 120 -2.56 -21.13 -13.38
C PHE A 120 -1.82 -22.12 -12.49
N PRO A 121 -0.47 -22.19 -12.57
CA PRO A 121 0.32 -22.98 -11.64
C PRO A 121 0.17 -22.45 -10.21
N MET A 122 0.82 -23.07 -9.22
CA MET A 122 0.72 -22.66 -7.82
C MET A 122 1.46 -21.35 -7.52
N ILE A 123 1.00 -20.26 -8.12
CA ILE A 123 1.62 -18.92 -8.07
C ILE A 123 0.92 -17.98 -7.10
N PHE A 124 -0.27 -18.34 -6.63
CA PHE A 124 -1.06 -17.48 -5.76
C PHE A 124 -0.73 -17.74 -4.29
N ASP A 125 -0.59 -16.67 -3.51
CA ASP A 125 -0.46 -16.71 -2.06
C ASP A 125 -1.78 -17.07 -1.37
N LEU A 126 -2.88 -16.74 -2.04
CA LEU A 126 -4.23 -17.07 -1.64
C LEU A 126 -5.07 -17.24 -2.90
N ALA A 127 -5.93 -18.26 -2.97
CA ALA A 127 -6.97 -18.32 -3.98
C ALA A 127 -8.21 -19.03 -3.44
N TYR A 128 -9.39 -18.46 -3.69
CA TYR A 128 -10.66 -19.07 -3.31
C TYR A 128 -11.83 -18.57 -4.16
N TRP A 129 -12.88 -19.39 -4.24
CA TRP A 129 -14.12 -19.01 -4.90
C TRP A 129 -14.90 -17.99 -4.08
N MET A 130 -15.34 -16.91 -4.72
CA MET A 130 -16.28 -15.99 -4.07
C MET A 130 -17.68 -16.62 -4.01
N GLU A 131 -18.27 -16.70 -2.82
CA GLU A 131 -19.51 -17.47 -2.60
C GLU A 131 -20.73 -16.95 -3.39
N LYS A 132 -20.73 -15.67 -3.75
CA LYS A 132 -21.86 -14.99 -4.42
C LYS A 132 -21.58 -14.59 -5.87
N GLN A 133 -20.40 -14.85 -6.40
CA GLN A 133 -19.97 -14.35 -7.71
C GLN A 133 -19.19 -15.45 -8.46
N ASP A 134 -19.36 -15.52 -9.79
CA ASP A 134 -18.78 -16.56 -10.65
C ASP A 134 -17.31 -16.27 -11.01
N PHE A 135 -16.47 -15.99 -10.03
CA PHE A 135 -15.03 -15.81 -10.22
C PHE A 135 -14.22 -16.26 -9.00
N ILE A 136 -12.91 -16.43 -9.21
CA ILE A 136 -11.94 -16.80 -8.17
C ILE A 136 -11.21 -15.53 -7.75
N TYR A 137 -11.21 -15.23 -6.45
CA TYR A 137 -10.32 -14.23 -5.89
C TYR A 137 -8.93 -14.86 -5.71
N ALA A 138 -7.88 -14.13 -6.07
CA ALA A 138 -6.51 -14.59 -5.91
C ALA A 138 -5.58 -13.46 -5.42
N GLU A 139 -4.51 -13.80 -4.74
CA GLU A 139 -3.47 -12.85 -4.33
C GLU A 139 -2.09 -13.27 -4.86
N ILE A 140 -1.31 -12.30 -5.33
CA ILE A 140 0.13 -12.46 -5.63
C ILE A 140 0.86 -11.33 -4.93
N ASP A 141 1.81 -11.64 -4.05
CA ASP A 141 2.54 -10.69 -3.22
C ASP A 141 1.61 -9.74 -2.45
N GLU A 142 0.57 -10.32 -1.82
CA GLU A 142 -0.48 -9.60 -1.06
C GLU A 142 -1.36 -8.66 -1.91
N LYS A 143 -1.27 -8.70 -3.25
CA LYS A 143 -2.10 -7.88 -4.14
C LYS A 143 -3.29 -8.65 -4.69
N PRO A 144 -4.50 -8.05 -4.70
CA PRO A 144 -5.72 -8.73 -5.11
C PRO A 144 -5.86 -8.81 -6.64
N TYR A 145 -6.25 -9.99 -7.10
CA TYR A 145 -6.60 -10.30 -8.48
C TYR A 145 -7.92 -11.07 -8.55
N ILE A 146 -8.60 -10.97 -9.69
CA ILE A 146 -9.80 -11.73 -10.02
C ILE A 146 -9.46 -12.66 -11.18
N VAL A 147 -9.52 -13.96 -10.96
CA VAL A 147 -9.41 -14.97 -12.03
C VAL A 147 -10.81 -15.30 -12.53
N THR A 148 -11.08 -15.02 -13.79
CA THR A 148 -12.35 -15.29 -14.45
C THR A 148 -12.36 -16.68 -15.08
N THR A 149 -13.56 -17.23 -15.32
CA THR A 149 -13.78 -18.59 -15.87
C THR A 149 -13.40 -18.73 -17.35
N ASP A 150 -12.96 -17.66 -18.01
CA ASP A 150 -12.33 -17.70 -19.33
C ASP A 150 -10.79 -17.87 -19.26
N GLY A 151 -10.23 -18.00 -18.05
CA GLY A 151 -8.79 -18.09 -17.81
C GLY A 151 -8.07 -16.74 -17.76
N SER A 152 -8.80 -15.63 -17.80
CA SER A 152 -8.22 -14.29 -17.66
C SER A 152 -7.95 -13.94 -16.18
N ILE A 153 -6.91 -13.14 -15.94
CA ILE A 153 -6.66 -12.51 -14.64
C ILE A 153 -6.93 -11.01 -14.76
N CYS A 154 -7.77 -10.50 -13.88
CA CYS A 154 -8.23 -9.12 -13.82
C CYS A 154 -7.71 -8.47 -12.54
N ASP A 155 -6.93 -7.41 -12.68
CA ASP A 155 -6.54 -6.57 -11.55
C ASP A 155 -7.68 -5.57 -11.26
N ALA A 156 -8.35 -5.77 -10.11
CA ALA A 156 -9.46 -4.91 -9.68
C ALA A 156 -9.02 -3.48 -9.36
N GLU A 157 -7.74 -3.27 -9.01
CA GLU A 157 -7.13 -1.97 -8.75
C GLU A 157 -6.74 -1.23 -10.04
N ARG A 158 -6.90 -1.89 -11.21
CA ARG A 158 -6.47 -1.38 -12.54
C ARG A 158 -4.99 -1.00 -12.57
N SER A 159 -4.19 -1.58 -11.69
CA SER A 159 -2.74 -1.46 -11.74
C SER A 159 -2.22 -2.42 -12.82
N HIS A 160 -1.00 -2.18 -13.28
CA HIS A 160 -0.40 -2.84 -14.44
C HIS A 160 -0.67 -4.35 -14.45
N LEU A 161 -1.26 -4.87 -15.55
CA LEU A 161 -1.35 -6.32 -15.74
C LEU A 161 0.05 -6.92 -15.54
N PRO A 162 0.18 -8.02 -14.78
CA PRO A 162 1.48 -8.60 -14.50
C PRO A 162 2.19 -8.94 -15.82
N LYS A 163 3.51 -8.75 -15.82
CA LYS A 163 4.34 -9.14 -16.96
C LYS A 163 4.12 -10.64 -17.20
N LYS A 164 3.80 -11.03 -18.43
CA LYS A 164 3.57 -12.43 -18.76
C LYS A 164 4.93 -13.08 -19.00
N ALA A 165 5.30 -14.06 -18.17
CA ALA A 165 6.46 -14.89 -18.41
C ALA A 165 6.06 -16.03 -19.36
N THR A 166 6.73 -16.15 -20.49
CA THR A 166 6.57 -17.24 -21.47
C THR A 166 7.88 -18.00 -21.58
N VAL A 167 7.80 -19.33 -21.51
CA VAL A 167 8.97 -20.21 -21.65
C VAL A 167 9.18 -20.51 -23.13
N ASP A 168 10.33 -20.15 -23.68
CA ASP A 168 10.79 -20.62 -24.99
C ASP A 168 11.34 -22.04 -24.83
N TYR A 169 10.46 -23.03 -24.97
CA TYR A 169 10.81 -24.45 -24.89
C TYR A 169 11.82 -24.87 -25.96
N LYS A 170 11.84 -24.21 -27.12
CA LYS A 170 12.78 -24.54 -28.19
C LYS A 170 14.18 -24.14 -27.78
N GLN A 171 14.34 -22.90 -27.31
CA GLN A 171 15.63 -22.40 -26.84
C GLN A 171 16.11 -23.18 -25.61
N LEU A 172 15.21 -23.51 -24.67
CA LEU A 172 15.53 -24.34 -23.51
C LEU A 172 16.06 -25.71 -23.93
N PHE A 173 15.38 -26.38 -24.88
CA PHE A 173 15.81 -27.69 -25.38
C PHE A 173 17.19 -27.64 -26.05
N GLU A 174 17.44 -26.64 -26.90
CA GLU A 174 18.74 -26.45 -27.55
C GLU A 174 19.87 -26.26 -26.52
N LYS A 175 19.64 -25.44 -25.48
CA LYS A 175 20.61 -25.24 -24.40
C LYS A 175 20.80 -26.49 -23.54
N PHE A 176 19.74 -27.26 -23.29
CA PHE A 176 19.80 -28.52 -22.55
C PHE A 176 20.69 -29.56 -23.24
N ALA A 177 20.53 -29.75 -24.55
CA ALA A 177 21.37 -30.67 -25.32
C ALA A 177 22.84 -30.24 -25.34
N ASN A 178 23.09 -28.94 -25.51
CA ASN A 178 24.45 -28.37 -25.53
C ASN A 178 25.15 -28.40 -24.16
N TRP A 179 24.40 -28.33 -23.07
CA TRP A 179 24.94 -28.50 -21.71
C TRP A 179 25.29 -29.97 -21.47
N THR A 180 24.38 -30.89 -21.81
CA THR A 180 24.50 -32.28 -21.34
C THR A 180 25.40 -33.18 -22.20
N LEU A 181 25.44 -33.00 -23.53
CA LEU A 181 26.12 -33.96 -24.43
C LEU A 181 27.64 -33.75 -24.59
N PRO A 182 28.16 -32.52 -24.78
CA PRO A 182 29.59 -32.32 -25.04
C PRO A 182 30.44 -32.73 -23.83
N GLY A 183 31.36 -33.68 -24.01
CA GLY A 183 32.22 -34.17 -22.93
C GLY A 183 31.57 -35.20 -21.99
N LEU A 184 30.37 -35.68 -22.32
CA LEU A 184 29.65 -36.69 -21.53
C LEU A 184 30.47 -37.97 -21.36
N GLN A 185 30.67 -38.38 -20.11
CA GLN A 185 31.40 -39.61 -19.74
C GLN A 185 30.78 -40.30 -18.52
N PHE A 186 31.18 -41.53 -18.24
CA PHE A 186 30.68 -42.31 -17.10
C PHE A 186 31.57 -42.20 -15.85
N PHE A 187 30.92 -42.00 -14.71
CA PHE A 187 31.49 -42.04 -13.38
C PHE A 187 30.84 -43.15 -12.57
N TYR A 188 31.60 -43.71 -11.63
CA TYR A 188 31.22 -44.90 -10.89
C TYR A 188 31.28 -44.65 -9.39
N ARG A 189 30.24 -45.08 -8.68
CA ARG A 189 30.14 -45.07 -7.22
C ARG A 189 29.47 -46.37 -6.76
N ASP A 190 30.16 -47.14 -5.93
CA ASP A 190 29.67 -48.43 -5.42
C ASP A 190 29.30 -48.29 -3.94
N THR A 191 28.15 -48.83 -3.52
CA THR A 191 27.68 -48.78 -2.13
C THR A 191 26.94 -50.04 -1.70
N ASN A 192 26.99 -50.31 -0.38
CA ASN A 192 26.21 -51.34 0.32
C ASN A 192 25.15 -50.72 1.24
N ALA A 193 24.77 -49.46 1.02
CA ALA A 193 23.73 -48.81 1.80
C ALA A 193 22.46 -49.68 1.87
N PRO A 194 21.77 -49.73 3.02
CA PRO A 194 20.61 -50.60 3.23
C PRO A 194 19.33 -50.06 2.57
N VAL A 195 19.39 -49.74 1.28
CA VAL A 195 18.29 -49.20 0.50
C VAL A 195 17.67 -50.30 -0.35
N ILE A 196 16.34 -50.34 -0.39
CA ILE A 196 15.59 -51.21 -1.30
C ILE A 196 15.50 -50.48 -2.65
N ILE A 197 16.42 -50.80 -3.56
CA ILE A 197 16.59 -50.08 -4.83
C ILE A 197 15.30 -50.01 -5.64
N ASP A 198 14.61 -51.15 -5.82
CA ASP A 198 13.37 -51.25 -6.61
C ASP A 198 12.21 -50.41 -6.06
N ALA A 199 12.24 -50.05 -4.79
CA ALA A 199 11.22 -49.22 -4.16
C ALA A 199 11.63 -47.73 -4.07
N THR A 200 12.89 -47.42 -4.38
CA THR A 200 13.48 -46.10 -4.12
C THR A 200 13.83 -45.35 -5.40
N TYR A 201 14.33 -46.06 -6.41
CA TYR A 201 14.75 -45.47 -7.68
C TYR A 201 13.94 -46.07 -8.82
N HIS A 202 13.11 -45.25 -9.46
CA HIS A 202 12.31 -45.65 -10.62
C HIS A 202 12.83 -44.93 -11.86
N VAL A 203 12.79 -45.62 -13.00
CA VAL A 203 13.11 -44.99 -14.29
C VAL A 203 12.16 -43.82 -14.50
N GLY A 204 12.73 -42.65 -14.80
CA GLY A 204 11.96 -41.41 -14.89
C GLY A 204 12.08 -40.52 -13.66
N ASP A 205 12.59 -40.99 -12.53
CA ASP A 205 12.74 -40.15 -11.34
C ASP A 205 13.78 -39.06 -11.57
N ILE A 206 13.54 -37.90 -10.96
CA ILE A 206 14.47 -36.79 -10.88
C ILE A 206 14.96 -36.71 -9.44
N LEU A 207 16.27 -36.65 -9.28
CA LEU A 207 16.94 -36.63 -7.98
C LEU A 207 17.77 -35.35 -7.87
N ARG A 208 17.78 -34.72 -6.69
CA ARG A 208 18.81 -33.74 -6.33
C ARG A 208 19.82 -34.43 -5.40
N ALA A 209 21.11 -34.27 -5.66
CA ALA A 209 22.19 -34.93 -4.93
C ALA A 209 22.05 -34.84 -3.41
N GLY A 210 21.91 -33.60 -2.91
CA GLY A 210 21.71 -33.22 -1.51
C GLY A 210 22.92 -33.33 -0.58
N PHE A 211 24.02 -33.89 -1.07
CA PHE A 211 25.35 -33.89 -0.45
C PHE A 211 26.41 -33.87 -1.56
N PHE A 212 27.66 -33.52 -1.25
CA PHE A 212 28.75 -33.60 -2.24
C PHE A 212 28.97 -35.05 -2.65
N VAL A 213 28.73 -35.38 -3.92
CA VAL A 213 28.75 -36.77 -4.39
C VAL A 213 30.12 -37.10 -4.93
N ASP A 214 30.90 -37.83 -4.14
CA ASP A 214 32.18 -38.37 -4.61
C ASP A 214 31.98 -39.59 -5.52
N ALA A 215 32.74 -39.64 -6.60
CA ALA A 215 32.78 -40.71 -7.58
C ALA A 215 34.20 -40.87 -8.14
N THR A 216 34.36 -41.80 -9.08
CA THR A 216 35.61 -42.02 -9.81
C THR A 216 35.31 -42.29 -11.27
N THR A 217 36.18 -41.82 -12.17
CA THR A 217 36.08 -42.15 -13.61
C THR A 217 36.40 -43.61 -13.93
N LYS A 218 36.92 -44.38 -12.96
CA LYS A 218 37.30 -45.78 -13.17
C LYS A 218 36.98 -46.66 -11.96
N LEU A 219 36.08 -47.62 -12.17
CA LEU A 219 35.91 -48.85 -11.37
C LEU A 219 35.79 -50.07 -12.30
N LEU A 220 36.17 -51.25 -11.82
CA LEU A 220 36.05 -52.52 -12.54
C LEU A 220 34.90 -53.34 -11.93
N LYS A 221 35.13 -54.60 -11.55
CA LYS A 221 34.13 -55.44 -10.90
C LYS A 221 33.65 -54.81 -9.59
N PRO A 222 32.34 -54.57 -9.42
CA PRO A 222 31.77 -54.08 -8.17
C PRO A 222 32.03 -55.07 -7.02
N VAL A 223 32.36 -54.54 -5.85
CA VAL A 223 32.46 -55.31 -4.59
C VAL A 223 31.18 -55.14 -3.75
N HIS A 224 30.40 -54.11 -4.06
CA HIS A 224 29.19 -53.74 -3.33
C HIS A 224 27.95 -54.09 -4.14
N LYS A 225 26.80 -54.23 -3.47
CA LYS A 225 25.53 -54.67 -4.05
C LYS A 225 24.92 -53.64 -5.01
N THR A 226 25.23 -52.36 -4.83
CA THR A 226 24.66 -51.30 -5.65
C THR A 226 25.77 -50.49 -6.32
N ARG A 227 25.60 -50.20 -7.61
CA ARG A 227 26.43 -49.29 -8.38
C ARG A 227 25.60 -48.13 -8.90
N PHE A 228 25.95 -46.91 -8.52
CA PHE A 228 25.52 -45.72 -9.25
C PHE A 228 26.47 -45.49 -10.41
N LEU A 229 25.93 -45.53 -11.62
CA LEU A 229 26.61 -45.13 -12.85
C LEU A 229 26.09 -43.75 -13.24
N ILE A 230 26.97 -42.75 -13.28
CA ILE A 230 26.57 -41.36 -13.55
C ILE A 230 27.14 -40.97 -14.91
N ALA A 231 26.29 -40.62 -15.88
CA ALA A 231 26.69 -39.95 -17.11
C ALA A 231 26.71 -38.44 -16.88
N SER A 232 27.87 -37.81 -17.07
CA SER A 232 27.99 -36.36 -16.92
C SER A 232 29.12 -35.77 -17.75
N ALA A 233 28.95 -34.52 -18.18
CA ALA A 233 30.02 -33.65 -18.68
C ALA A 233 30.59 -32.73 -17.58
N HIS A 234 29.91 -32.65 -16.43
CA HIS A 234 30.09 -31.61 -15.40
C HIS A 234 30.41 -32.23 -14.04
N ALA A 235 31.57 -32.87 -13.92
CA ALA A 235 32.09 -33.36 -12.65
C ALA A 235 33.38 -32.59 -12.30
N ALA A 236 33.54 -32.19 -11.04
CA ALA A 236 34.80 -31.58 -10.61
C ALA A 236 35.89 -32.65 -10.53
N MET A 237 36.82 -32.63 -11.50
CA MET A 237 37.92 -33.60 -11.62
C MET A 237 39.08 -33.27 -10.67
N PHE A 238 38.90 -33.46 -9.36
CA PHE A 238 39.95 -33.17 -8.38
C PHE A 238 41.26 -33.94 -8.65
N CYS A 239 41.16 -35.14 -9.22
CA CYS A 239 42.32 -35.94 -9.60
C CYS A 239 43.17 -35.36 -10.75
N GLU A 240 42.72 -34.29 -11.40
CA GLU A 240 43.45 -33.57 -12.44
C GLU A 240 44.14 -32.31 -11.92
N ILE A 241 43.92 -31.94 -10.66
CA ILE A 241 44.55 -30.78 -10.01
C ILE A 241 45.83 -31.22 -9.31
N GLU A 242 46.97 -30.74 -9.81
CA GLU A 242 48.29 -31.16 -9.33
C GLU A 242 48.49 -30.82 -7.84
N GLU A 243 48.09 -29.62 -7.42
CA GLU A 243 48.25 -29.15 -6.04
C GLU A 243 47.46 -30.03 -5.06
N LEU A 244 46.19 -30.35 -5.37
CA LEU A 244 45.36 -31.22 -4.52
C LEU A 244 45.94 -32.64 -4.44
N CYS A 245 46.50 -33.14 -5.53
CA CYS A 245 47.13 -34.46 -5.56
C CYS A 245 48.45 -34.50 -4.77
N GLN A 246 49.17 -33.38 -4.68
CA GLN A 246 50.39 -33.27 -3.87
C GLN A 246 50.05 -33.18 -2.38
N GLU A 247 49.03 -32.41 -2.01
CA GLU A 247 48.57 -32.27 -0.62
C GLU A 247 47.92 -33.56 -0.09
N ASN A 248 47.15 -34.24 -0.95
CA ASN A 248 46.53 -35.51 -0.63
C ASN A 248 46.69 -36.53 -1.76
N PRO A 249 47.72 -37.40 -1.69
CA PRO A 249 47.98 -38.43 -2.71
C PRO A 249 46.82 -39.40 -2.95
N ASP A 250 45.90 -39.56 -1.97
CA ASP A 250 44.73 -40.41 -2.14
C ASP A 250 43.74 -39.86 -3.19
N VAL A 251 43.70 -38.55 -3.43
CA VAL A 251 42.87 -37.92 -4.48
C VAL A 251 43.24 -38.49 -5.86
N LYS A 252 44.54 -38.59 -6.15
CA LYS A 252 45.02 -39.20 -7.41
C LYS A 252 44.82 -40.70 -7.43
N LYS A 253 45.10 -41.38 -6.31
CA LYS A 253 44.95 -42.84 -6.16
C LYS A 253 43.51 -43.29 -6.42
N TRP A 254 42.52 -42.56 -5.91
CA TRP A 254 41.10 -42.85 -6.10
C TRP A 254 40.57 -42.36 -7.44
N ASN A 255 41.32 -41.47 -8.12
CA ASN A 255 40.85 -40.71 -9.28
C ASN A 255 39.53 -40.00 -8.94
N LEU A 256 39.57 -39.27 -7.81
CA LEU A 256 38.42 -38.66 -7.17
C LEU A 256 37.82 -37.56 -8.06
N CYS A 257 36.52 -37.67 -8.25
CA CYS A 257 35.67 -36.65 -8.88
C CYS A 257 34.52 -36.35 -7.93
N THR A 258 34.03 -35.12 -7.93
CA THR A 258 32.95 -34.72 -7.03
C THR A 258 31.88 -33.94 -7.77
N PHE A 259 30.61 -34.23 -7.48
CA PHE A 259 29.45 -33.45 -7.91
C PHE A 259 28.93 -32.58 -6.77
N HIS A 260 28.32 -31.45 -7.12
CA HIS A 260 27.77 -30.52 -6.16
C HIS A 260 26.54 -31.12 -5.45
N PHE A 261 26.23 -30.67 -4.22
CA PHE A 261 25.01 -31.11 -3.52
C PHE A 261 23.73 -30.59 -4.17
N ASN A 262 23.82 -29.61 -5.07
CA ASN A 262 22.72 -29.15 -5.93
C ASN A 262 22.79 -29.72 -7.36
N SER A 263 23.55 -30.80 -7.60
CA SER A 263 23.50 -31.50 -8.90
C SER A 263 22.20 -32.29 -9.05
N TYR A 264 21.62 -32.27 -10.26
CA TYR A 264 20.35 -32.93 -10.57
C TYR A 264 20.56 -34.14 -11.49
N PHE A 265 19.91 -35.25 -11.19
CA PHE A 265 20.06 -36.49 -11.94
C PHE A 265 18.71 -37.02 -12.39
N LYS A 266 18.63 -37.45 -13.65
CA LYS A 266 17.53 -38.25 -14.18
C LYS A 266 17.88 -39.73 -14.06
N VAL A 267 17.01 -40.54 -13.45
CA VAL A 267 17.15 -42.00 -13.44
C VAL A 267 16.77 -42.53 -14.82
N MET A 268 17.77 -42.99 -15.56
CA MET A 268 17.63 -43.47 -16.94
C MET A 268 17.38 -44.97 -17.02
N ASP A 269 17.95 -45.75 -16.10
CA ASP A 269 17.79 -47.21 -16.06
C ASP A 269 18.08 -47.77 -14.66
N VAL A 270 17.44 -48.88 -14.33
CA VAL A 270 17.74 -49.69 -13.13
C VAL A 270 17.91 -51.14 -13.58
N TYR A 271 19.14 -51.65 -13.49
CA TYR A 271 19.54 -52.92 -14.09
C TYR A 271 20.21 -53.84 -13.08
N GLU A 272 19.65 -55.04 -12.87
CA GLU A 272 20.24 -56.06 -11.99
C GLU A 272 20.96 -57.15 -12.78
N LYS A 273 22.20 -57.46 -12.37
CA LYS A 273 22.99 -58.55 -12.91
C LYS A 273 23.88 -59.19 -11.85
N ASP A 274 23.82 -60.52 -11.76
CA ASP A 274 24.67 -61.36 -10.89
C ASP A 274 24.72 -60.88 -9.42
N GLY A 275 23.60 -60.40 -8.88
CA GLY A 275 23.46 -59.90 -7.51
C GLY A 275 23.95 -58.47 -7.28
N VAL A 276 24.27 -57.73 -8.35
CA VAL A 276 24.58 -56.30 -8.32
C VAL A 276 23.49 -55.53 -9.07
N THR A 277 22.94 -54.50 -8.43
CA THR A 277 21.98 -53.57 -9.04
C THR A 277 22.69 -52.28 -9.44
N GLN A 278 22.63 -51.92 -10.73
CA GLN A 278 23.13 -50.65 -11.24
C GLN A 278 21.98 -49.66 -11.45
N VAL A 279 22.10 -48.48 -10.84
CA VAL A 279 21.23 -47.33 -11.09
C VAL A 279 21.96 -46.38 -12.02
N PHE A 280 21.46 -46.22 -13.24
CA PHE A 280 22.03 -45.33 -14.25
C PHE A 280 21.39 -43.94 -14.16
N LEU A 281 22.23 -42.94 -13.94
CA LEU A 281 21.87 -41.54 -13.75
C LEU A 281 22.44 -40.68 -14.87
N LEU A 282 21.62 -39.79 -15.45
CA LEU A 282 22.08 -38.72 -16.34
C LEU A 282 22.11 -37.40 -15.56
N HIS A 283 23.27 -36.77 -15.46
CA HIS A 283 23.40 -35.42 -14.88
C HIS A 283 22.77 -34.41 -15.84
N ILE A 284 21.79 -33.65 -15.35
CA ILE A 284 21.04 -32.64 -16.10
C ILE A 284 21.08 -31.29 -15.37
N PRO A 285 20.94 -30.16 -16.09
CA PRO A 285 20.92 -28.85 -15.45
C PRO A 285 19.61 -28.63 -14.69
N PRO A 286 19.61 -27.83 -13.60
CA PRO A 286 18.42 -27.59 -12.78
C PRO A 286 17.19 -27.16 -13.59
N ALA A 287 17.31 -26.18 -14.50
CA ALA A 287 16.20 -25.73 -15.34
C ALA A 287 15.60 -26.88 -16.16
N ALA A 288 16.43 -27.75 -16.75
CA ALA A 288 15.94 -28.92 -17.48
C ALA A 288 15.23 -29.90 -16.54
N ALA A 289 15.69 -30.09 -15.31
CA ALA A 289 15.01 -30.95 -14.33
C ALA A 289 13.56 -30.48 -14.08
N PHE A 290 13.33 -29.17 -13.94
CA PHE A 290 11.98 -28.63 -13.68
C PHE A 290 11.09 -28.57 -14.93
N PHE A 291 11.64 -28.23 -16.09
CA PHE A 291 10.85 -27.92 -17.30
C PHE A 291 10.82 -29.04 -18.34
N LEU A 292 11.87 -29.86 -18.43
CA LEU A 292 12.01 -30.93 -19.43
C LEU A 292 12.19 -32.32 -18.81
N GLY A 293 12.38 -32.40 -17.49
CA GLY A 293 12.73 -33.63 -16.79
C GLY A 293 11.72 -34.75 -17.03
N ASN A 294 10.43 -34.41 -17.19
CA ASN A 294 9.35 -35.36 -17.47
C ASN A 294 8.93 -35.41 -18.95
N ASP A 295 9.65 -34.73 -19.84
CA ASP A 295 9.43 -34.77 -21.28
C ASP A 295 10.11 -36.02 -21.87
N GLU A 296 9.30 -37.01 -22.26
CA GLU A 296 9.81 -38.27 -22.82
C GLU A 296 10.57 -38.07 -24.13
N ALA A 297 10.15 -37.13 -24.98
CA ALA A 297 10.81 -36.88 -26.26
C ALA A 297 12.20 -36.29 -26.05
N ALA A 298 12.33 -35.35 -25.12
CA ALA A 298 13.62 -34.78 -24.76
C ALA A 298 14.58 -35.83 -24.18
N MET A 299 14.10 -36.68 -23.26
CA MET A 299 14.94 -37.71 -22.64
C MET A 299 15.32 -38.83 -23.62
N ASN A 300 14.41 -39.21 -24.52
CA ASN A 300 14.71 -40.18 -25.58
C ASN A 300 15.78 -39.64 -26.54
N PHE A 301 15.69 -38.36 -26.93
CA PHE A 301 16.74 -37.72 -27.74
C PHE A 301 18.11 -37.81 -27.05
N MET A 302 18.17 -37.50 -25.75
CA MET A 302 19.42 -37.61 -24.98
C MET A 302 19.96 -39.03 -24.92
N ASN A 303 19.08 -40.02 -24.76
CA ASN A 303 19.46 -41.43 -24.72
C ASN A 303 20.04 -41.92 -26.07
N GLU A 304 19.55 -41.40 -27.19
CA GLU A 304 19.95 -41.79 -28.55
C GLU A 304 21.11 -40.94 -29.13
N ALA A 305 21.47 -39.82 -28.48
CA ALA A 305 22.42 -38.84 -29.00
C ALA A 305 23.90 -39.29 -29.04
N THR A 306 24.21 -40.58 -28.81
CA THR A 306 25.58 -41.12 -28.74
C THR A 306 26.30 -41.21 -30.10
N GLY A 307 25.58 -40.97 -31.21
CA GLY A 307 26.13 -41.02 -32.57
C GLY A 307 26.54 -42.42 -33.07
N LYS A 308 26.22 -43.47 -32.30
CA LYS A 308 26.42 -44.90 -32.63
C LYS A 308 25.05 -45.59 -32.63
N GLU A 309 24.92 -46.76 -33.28
CA GLU A 309 23.69 -47.58 -33.27
C GLU A 309 23.29 -48.13 -31.87
N THR A 310 23.73 -47.52 -30.76
CA THR A 310 23.55 -48.00 -29.37
C THR A 310 23.24 -46.83 -28.43
N SER A 311 22.21 -46.96 -27.59
CA SER A 311 21.78 -45.90 -26.65
C SER A 311 22.70 -45.75 -25.43
N LEU A 312 22.56 -44.65 -24.67
CA LEU A 312 23.26 -44.46 -23.39
C LEU A 312 22.93 -45.57 -22.39
N VAL A 313 21.67 -46.01 -22.34
CA VAL A 313 21.23 -47.13 -21.51
C VAL A 313 21.92 -48.44 -21.92
N ASP A 314 22.03 -48.72 -23.23
CA ASP A 314 22.74 -49.92 -23.69
C ASP A 314 24.23 -49.89 -23.34
N MET A 315 24.85 -48.72 -23.48
CA MET A 315 26.25 -48.51 -23.07
C MET A 315 26.44 -48.70 -21.57
N ALA A 316 25.49 -48.22 -20.75
CA ALA A 316 25.49 -48.38 -19.30
C ALA A 316 25.37 -49.85 -18.88
N ARG A 317 24.43 -50.61 -19.47
CA ARG A 317 24.26 -52.05 -19.20
C ARG A 317 25.49 -52.85 -19.62
N LYS A 318 25.98 -52.63 -20.84
CA LYS A 318 27.20 -53.27 -21.35
C LYS A 318 28.42 -52.98 -20.46
N SER A 319 28.54 -51.75 -19.96
CA SER A 319 29.60 -51.37 -19.02
C SER A 319 29.57 -52.24 -17.75
N LEU A 320 28.40 -52.55 -17.19
CA LEU A 320 28.30 -53.45 -16.03
C LEU A 320 28.70 -54.89 -16.40
N ASP A 321 28.10 -55.41 -17.46
CA ASP A 321 28.31 -56.79 -17.93
C ASP A 321 29.79 -57.09 -18.21
N ASP A 322 30.49 -56.15 -18.85
CA ASP A 322 31.90 -56.31 -19.16
C ASP A 322 32.77 -56.20 -17.91
N LYS A 323 32.40 -55.32 -16.97
CA LYS A 323 33.16 -55.12 -15.72
C LYS A 323 33.00 -56.26 -14.72
N LEU A 324 31.87 -56.96 -14.71
CA LEU A 324 31.67 -58.14 -13.84
C LEU A 324 32.66 -59.29 -14.15
N LYS A 325 33.21 -59.31 -15.37
CA LYS A 325 34.21 -60.28 -15.84
C LYS A 325 35.65 -59.92 -15.48
N LEU A 326 35.88 -58.73 -14.94
CA LEU A 326 37.21 -58.22 -14.60
C LEU A 326 37.55 -58.47 -13.12
N ASP A 327 38.81 -58.26 -12.76
CA ASP A 327 39.21 -58.24 -11.35
C ASP A 327 38.69 -56.99 -10.64
N VAL A 328 38.56 -57.11 -9.32
CA VAL A 328 38.22 -55.98 -8.45
C VAL A 328 39.35 -54.96 -8.50
N HIS A 329 39.01 -53.70 -8.72
CA HIS A 329 40.01 -52.63 -8.70
C HIS A 329 40.48 -52.38 -7.27
N SER A 330 41.79 -52.16 -7.05
CA SER A 330 42.37 -51.97 -5.70
C SER A 330 41.69 -50.88 -4.87
N ARG A 331 41.38 -49.72 -5.48
CA ARG A 331 40.62 -48.64 -4.81
C ARG A 331 39.20 -49.02 -4.34
N SER A 332 38.56 -50.04 -4.92
CA SER A 332 37.26 -50.54 -4.47
C SER A 332 37.31 -51.23 -3.10
N LEU A 333 38.53 -51.51 -2.62
CA LEU A 333 38.79 -52.14 -1.32
C LEU A 333 39.37 -51.15 -0.30
N ASP A 334 39.54 -49.88 -0.68
CA ASP A 334 40.04 -48.83 0.22
C ASP A 334 38.93 -48.38 1.18
N PRO A 335 39.07 -48.61 2.50
CA PRO A 335 37.99 -48.33 3.45
C PRO A 335 37.59 -46.85 3.51
N ILE A 336 38.55 -45.93 3.30
CA ILE A 336 38.28 -44.49 3.36
C ILE A 336 37.46 -44.09 2.13
N PHE A 337 37.84 -44.59 0.95
CA PHE A 337 37.10 -44.29 -0.27
C PHE A 337 35.70 -44.91 -0.26
N CYS A 338 35.57 -46.16 0.22
CA CYS A 338 34.28 -46.80 0.44
C CYS A 338 33.37 -45.97 1.36
N LYS A 339 33.92 -45.39 2.44
CA LYS A 339 33.14 -44.54 3.36
C LYS A 339 32.61 -43.28 2.67
N ARG A 340 33.41 -42.64 1.80
CA ARG A 340 32.99 -41.47 1.00
C ARG A 340 31.88 -41.82 -0.01
N MET A 341 31.88 -43.07 -0.49
CA MET A 341 30.90 -43.58 -1.45
C MET A 341 29.67 -44.23 -0.83
N GLU A 342 29.61 -44.37 0.51
CA GLU A 342 28.60 -45.16 1.20
C GLU A 342 27.19 -44.58 1.04
N HIS A 343 27.01 -43.26 1.16
CA HIS A 343 25.67 -42.68 1.15
C HIS A 343 25.00 -42.77 -0.24
N PRO A 344 23.73 -43.23 -0.34
CA PRO A 344 23.00 -43.34 -1.60
C PRO A 344 22.60 -41.95 -2.14
N ILE A 345 22.64 -41.78 -3.47
CA ILE A 345 22.41 -40.48 -4.11
C ILE A 345 20.93 -40.09 -4.03
N GLY A 346 20.63 -38.84 -3.67
CA GLY A 346 19.28 -38.31 -3.67
C GLY A 346 18.46 -38.63 -2.42
N LEU A 347 19.07 -39.19 -1.39
CA LEU A 347 18.45 -39.48 -0.10
C LEU A 347 19.14 -38.72 1.04
N ASP A 348 18.38 -38.30 2.04
CA ASP A 348 18.89 -37.70 3.27
C ASP A 348 19.49 -38.75 4.22
N ASP A 349 19.97 -38.31 5.40
CA ASP A 349 20.60 -39.17 6.41
C ASP A 349 19.63 -40.24 6.97
N GLU A 350 18.33 -40.02 6.83
CA GLU A 350 17.25 -40.95 7.19
C GLU A 350 16.77 -41.82 6.02
N PHE A 351 17.44 -41.75 4.86
CA PHE A 351 17.12 -42.45 3.62
C PHE A 351 15.79 -42.03 2.98
N TYR A 352 15.31 -40.81 3.21
CA TYR A 352 14.17 -40.23 2.50
C TYR A 352 14.61 -39.40 1.29
N PRO A 353 13.79 -39.35 0.21
CA PRO A 353 14.10 -38.54 -0.97
C PRO A 353 14.29 -37.06 -0.64
N ILE A 354 15.38 -36.50 -1.17
CA ILE A 354 15.71 -35.08 -0.98
C ILE A 354 14.81 -34.20 -1.86
N PRO A 355 14.28 -33.08 -1.31
CA PRO A 355 13.49 -32.13 -2.10
C PRO A 355 14.26 -31.61 -3.32
N LEU A 356 13.56 -31.46 -4.44
CA LEU A 356 14.13 -30.92 -5.69
C LEU A 356 14.50 -29.45 -5.59
N ASP A 357 13.94 -28.70 -4.65
CA ASP A 357 14.34 -27.31 -4.43
C ASP A 357 15.82 -27.22 -4.09
N ALA A 358 16.54 -26.30 -4.74
CA ALA A 358 17.95 -26.08 -4.49
C ALA A 358 18.18 -25.71 -3.02
N ALA A 359 19.19 -26.30 -2.40
CA ALA A 359 19.62 -25.88 -1.08
C ALA A 359 20.41 -24.57 -1.19
N ASP A 360 20.33 -23.73 -0.17
CA ASP A 360 21.16 -22.52 -0.09
C ASP A 360 22.65 -22.88 -0.10
N GLU A 361 23.45 -22.07 -0.77
CA GLU A 361 24.91 -22.23 -0.75
C GLU A 361 25.47 -22.08 0.67
N PRO A 362 26.48 -22.88 1.05
CA PRO A 362 27.06 -22.83 2.38
C PRO A 362 27.70 -21.46 2.64
N THR A 363 27.58 -21.00 3.89
CA THR A 363 28.18 -19.75 4.36
C THR A 363 29.43 -19.98 5.22
N ASP A 364 29.65 -21.22 5.69
CA ASP A 364 30.90 -21.59 6.37
C ASP A 364 32.07 -21.52 5.39
N GLU A 365 33.19 -20.93 5.82
CA GLU A 365 34.35 -20.64 4.96
C GLU A 365 34.89 -21.88 4.24
N ARG A 366 34.89 -23.05 4.90
CA ARG A 366 35.41 -24.29 4.30
C ARG A 366 34.47 -24.86 3.25
N ASP A 367 33.18 -24.99 3.59
CA ASP A 367 32.17 -25.55 2.69
C ASP A 367 31.88 -24.61 1.51
N ALA A 368 31.90 -23.29 1.74
CA ALA A 368 31.79 -22.27 0.69
C ALA A 368 32.98 -22.34 -0.28
N THR A 369 34.20 -22.54 0.23
CA THR A 369 35.39 -22.70 -0.62
C THR A 369 35.28 -23.96 -1.49
N LEU A 370 34.83 -25.08 -0.90
CA LEU A 370 34.63 -26.33 -1.63
C LEU A 370 33.51 -26.22 -2.68
N SER A 371 32.36 -25.65 -2.34
CA SER A 371 31.25 -25.39 -3.26
C SER A 371 31.73 -24.57 -4.47
N ASN A 372 32.36 -23.41 -4.22
CA ASN A 372 32.87 -22.54 -5.28
C ASN A 372 33.91 -23.25 -6.18
N MET A 373 34.78 -24.07 -5.58
CA MET A 373 35.76 -24.85 -6.32
C MET A 373 35.08 -25.90 -7.23
N ILE A 374 34.07 -26.61 -6.72
CA ILE A 374 33.32 -27.60 -7.50
C ILE A 374 32.61 -26.93 -8.68
N HIS A 375 31.87 -25.85 -8.45
CA HIS A 375 31.18 -25.12 -9.53
C HIS A 375 32.14 -24.67 -10.62
N LYS A 376 33.29 -24.11 -10.23
CA LYS A 376 34.31 -23.64 -11.18
C LYS A 376 34.92 -24.76 -12.02
N LEU A 377 35.13 -25.95 -11.42
CA LEU A 377 35.76 -27.08 -12.11
C LEU A 377 34.76 -27.89 -12.94
N ALA A 378 33.53 -28.02 -12.46
CA ALA A 378 32.47 -28.73 -13.14
C ALA A 378 31.82 -27.91 -14.27
N ASP A 379 31.93 -26.58 -14.23
CA ASP A 379 31.24 -25.65 -15.15
C ASP A 379 29.74 -25.96 -15.23
N ASP A 380 29.10 -26.17 -14.08
CA ASP A 380 27.75 -26.70 -13.93
C ASP A 380 26.67 -25.60 -13.80
N ALA A 381 26.96 -24.40 -14.32
CA ALA A 381 26.01 -23.29 -14.30
C ALA A 381 24.69 -23.67 -15.01
N ASP A 382 23.57 -23.26 -14.43
CA ASP A 382 22.24 -23.57 -14.97
C ASP A 382 21.93 -22.80 -16.27
N ILE A 383 20.97 -23.31 -17.03
CA ILE A 383 20.48 -22.69 -18.26
C ILE A 383 19.73 -21.39 -17.92
N GLN A 384 20.09 -20.30 -18.59
CA GLN A 384 19.41 -19.00 -18.46
C GLN A 384 18.78 -18.54 -19.78
N ASP A 385 18.12 -17.38 -19.76
CA ASP A 385 17.55 -16.67 -20.93
C ASP A 385 16.56 -17.50 -21.77
N PHE A 386 15.73 -18.34 -21.16
CA PHE A 386 14.66 -19.08 -21.83
C PHE A 386 13.26 -18.62 -21.40
N ILE A 387 13.19 -17.61 -20.51
CA ILE A 387 11.95 -16.99 -20.04
C ILE A 387 11.85 -15.60 -20.67
N GLU A 388 10.93 -15.44 -21.60
CA GLU A 388 10.57 -14.15 -22.17
C GLU A 388 9.54 -13.45 -21.28
N VAL A 389 9.70 -12.16 -21.07
CA VAL A 389 8.83 -11.37 -20.19
C VAL A 389 8.13 -10.30 -21.02
N GLU A 390 6.87 -10.54 -21.39
CA GLU A 390 6.07 -9.62 -22.20
C GLU A 390 5.32 -8.60 -21.33
N ASP A 391 5.36 -7.32 -21.75
CA ASP A 391 4.58 -6.22 -21.17
C ASP A 391 3.13 -6.30 -21.63
N ASN A 392 2.25 -6.81 -20.77
CA ASN A 392 0.85 -7.10 -21.07
C ASN A 392 -0.07 -5.86 -20.96
N PHE A 393 0.43 -4.66 -21.31
CA PHE A 393 -0.40 -3.46 -21.23
C PHE A 393 -1.51 -3.49 -22.32
N PRO A 394 -2.80 -3.38 -21.97
CA PRO A 394 -3.92 -3.58 -22.90
C PRO A 394 -4.18 -2.32 -23.74
N PHE A 395 -3.18 -1.91 -24.53
CA PHE A 395 -3.30 -0.80 -25.45
C PHE A 395 -4.08 -1.22 -26.70
N ARG A 396 -5.20 -0.56 -26.97
CA ARG A 396 -6.10 -0.87 -28.10
C ARG A 396 -6.04 0.19 -29.21
N GLY A 397 -5.10 1.13 -29.11
CA GLY A 397 -5.02 2.28 -29.99
C GLY A 397 -5.69 3.52 -29.40
N VAL A 398 -5.90 4.52 -30.24
CA VAL A 398 -6.43 5.83 -29.83
C VAL A 398 -7.95 5.91 -30.03
N GLU A 399 -8.48 5.23 -31.03
CA GLU A 399 -9.89 5.21 -31.40
C GLU A 399 -10.77 4.60 -30.30
N GLY A 400 -11.85 5.28 -29.91
CA GLY A 400 -12.76 4.84 -28.85
C GLY A 400 -12.18 4.99 -27.44
N THR A 401 -11.13 5.78 -27.25
CA THR A 401 -10.44 5.96 -25.95
C THR A 401 -10.39 7.41 -25.50
N ILE A 402 -9.95 7.66 -24.27
CA ILE A 402 -9.72 9.03 -23.76
C ILE A 402 -8.70 9.83 -24.60
N CYS A 403 -7.84 9.14 -25.35
CA CYS A 403 -6.85 9.78 -26.21
C CYS A 403 -7.43 10.25 -27.55
N GLU A 404 -8.65 9.83 -27.91
CA GLU A 404 -9.27 10.20 -29.17
C GLU A 404 -9.44 11.73 -29.28
N GLY A 405 -9.01 12.28 -30.43
CA GLY A 405 -9.03 13.72 -30.70
C GLY A 405 -8.06 14.55 -29.84
N CYS A 406 -7.16 13.94 -29.08
CA CYS A 406 -6.17 14.68 -28.31
C CYS A 406 -4.95 15.07 -29.15
N VAL A 407 -4.52 16.33 -29.08
CA VAL A 407 -3.35 16.85 -29.83
C VAL A 407 -2.05 16.10 -29.49
N TYR A 408 -1.95 15.50 -28.30
CA TYR A 408 -0.77 14.75 -27.86
C TYR A 408 -0.80 13.26 -28.28
N ALA A 409 -1.91 12.79 -28.85
CA ALA A 409 -2.11 11.38 -29.16
C ALA A 409 -1.34 10.90 -30.41
N GLY A 410 -0.97 11.82 -31.31
CA GLY A 410 -0.31 11.48 -32.58
C GLY A 410 1.05 10.79 -32.46
N VAL A 411 1.68 10.83 -31.27
CA VAL A 411 2.97 10.18 -31.00
C VAL A 411 2.86 8.93 -30.12
N ILE A 412 1.64 8.47 -29.82
CA ILE A 412 1.45 7.27 -29.00
C ILE A 412 1.90 6.04 -29.79
N GLN A 413 2.90 5.34 -29.26
CA GLN A 413 3.41 4.12 -29.86
C GLN A 413 2.48 2.93 -29.62
N LYS A 414 2.60 1.89 -30.45
CA LYS A 414 1.76 0.67 -30.43
C LYS A 414 1.75 -0.11 -29.11
N LYS A 415 2.66 0.19 -28.18
CA LYS A 415 2.72 -0.42 -26.83
C LYS A 415 2.22 0.50 -25.71
N GLY A 416 1.61 1.65 -26.04
CA GLY A 416 1.10 2.58 -25.03
C GLY A 416 2.20 3.14 -24.11
N GLU A 417 3.37 3.47 -24.69
CA GLU A 417 4.57 3.89 -23.93
C GLU A 417 4.53 5.35 -23.48
N GLY A 418 3.47 6.08 -23.79
CA GLY A 418 3.35 7.50 -23.48
C GLY A 418 2.64 8.25 -24.59
N CYS A 419 2.35 9.52 -24.32
CA CYS A 419 1.92 10.49 -25.33
C CYS A 419 2.89 11.67 -25.35
N GLY A 420 2.68 12.65 -26.24
CA GLY A 420 3.54 13.84 -26.34
C GLY A 420 3.58 14.71 -25.08
N ARG A 421 2.76 14.40 -24.07
CA ARG A 421 2.67 15.11 -22.79
C ARG A 421 3.01 14.25 -21.57
N LEU A 422 2.76 12.95 -21.62
CA LEU A 422 2.82 12.07 -20.46
C LEU A 422 3.74 10.89 -20.72
N PHE A 423 4.66 10.65 -19.78
CA PHE A 423 5.51 9.46 -19.75
C PHE A 423 4.68 8.19 -19.47
N THR A 424 5.25 7.04 -19.81
CA THR A 424 4.61 5.71 -19.81
C THR A 424 3.68 5.47 -18.63
N LYS A 425 4.17 5.59 -17.39
CA LYS A 425 3.37 5.32 -16.20
C LYS A 425 2.13 6.23 -16.11
N SER A 426 2.33 7.54 -16.23
CA SER A 426 1.27 8.54 -16.14
C SER A 426 0.27 8.43 -17.28
N PHE A 427 0.74 8.13 -18.49
CA PHE A 427 -0.11 7.89 -19.65
C PHE A 427 -0.99 6.66 -19.44
N ARG A 428 -0.38 5.52 -19.11
CA ARG A 428 -1.06 4.23 -18.96
C ARG A 428 -2.15 4.28 -17.88
N ASP A 429 -1.85 4.91 -16.75
CA ASP A 429 -2.82 5.14 -15.66
C ASP A 429 -4.08 5.88 -16.14
N ARG A 430 -3.90 6.98 -16.87
CA ARG A 430 -5.01 7.81 -17.39
C ARG A 430 -5.77 7.12 -18.52
N TYR A 431 -5.04 6.41 -19.39
CA TYR A 431 -5.61 5.61 -20.45
C TYR A 431 -6.56 4.53 -19.88
N LEU A 432 -6.14 3.82 -18.83
CA LEU A 432 -6.97 2.82 -18.14
C LEU A 432 -8.14 3.44 -17.35
N LYS A 433 -7.93 4.60 -16.73
CA LYS A 433 -8.99 5.32 -16.01
C LYS A 433 -10.06 5.89 -16.95
N GLY A 434 -9.75 6.10 -18.22
CA GLY A 434 -10.64 6.76 -19.17
C GLY A 434 -10.79 8.27 -18.89
N CYS A 435 -9.89 8.86 -18.10
CA CYS A 435 -9.88 10.29 -17.81
C CYS A 435 -8.44 10.83 -17.83
N CYS A 436 -8.26 12.02 -18.39
CA CYS A 436 -6.94 12.66 -18.52
C CYS A 436 -7.09 14.18 -18.42
N GLU A 437 -6.64 14.75 -17.31
CA GLU A 437 -6.65 16.18 -17.02
C GLU A 437 -5.67 16.99 -17.90
N TYR A 438 -4.76 16.29 -18.57
CA TYR A 438 -3.82 16.84 -19.56
C TYR A 438 -4.36 16.78 -20.99
N ARG A 439 -5.54 16.17 -21.20
CA ARG A 439 -6.15 16.06 -22.52
C ARG A 439 -6.43 17.46 -23.06
N LYS A 440 -6.02 17.68 -24.30
CA LYS A 440 -6.28 18.91 -25.06
C LYS A 440 -6.77 18.54 -26.45
N THR A 441 -7.86 19.15 -26.88
CA THR A 441 -8.38 19.08 -28.26
C THR A 441 -7.84 20.22 -29.13
N ASP A 442 -7.31 21.26 -28.48
CA ASP A 442 -6.70 22.43 -29.10
C ASP A 442 -5.51 22.89 -28.23
N LEU A 443 -4.47 23.46 -28.84
CA LEU A 443 -3.27 23.89 -28.11
C LEU A 443 -3.48 25.19 -27.33
N PHE A 444 -4.38 26.07 -27.79
CA PHE A 444 -4.60 27.40 -27.21
C PHE A 444 -5.57 27.38 -26.02
N THR A 445 -6.45 26.39 -25.97
CA THR A 445 -7.36 26.19 -24.84
C THR A 445 -6.63 25.50 -23.68
N PRO A 446 -6.62 26.04 -22.46
CA PRO A 446 -6.00 25.38 -21.30
C PRO A 446 -6.61 24.00 -21.02
N SER A 447 -5.77 23.03 -20.62
CA SER A 447 -6.27 21.77 -20.08
C SER A 447 -6.76 21.98 -18.63
N GLN A 448 -7.57 21.05 -18.13
CA GLN A 448 -8.03 21.06 -16.73
C GLN A 448 -6.85 21.14 -15.74
N PHE A 449 -5.74 20.46 -16.03
CA PHE A 449 -4.50 20.56 -15.26
C PHE A 449 -3.95 21.99 -15.23
N GLU A 450 -3.87 22.66 -16.39
CA GLU A 450 -3.33 24.02 -16.51
C GLU A 450 -4.20 25.04 -15.74
N GLU A 451 -5.53 24.91 -15.82
CA GLU A 451 -6.47 25.72 -15.04
C GLU A 451 -6.31 25.50 -13.53
N THR A 452 -6.21 24.24 -13.13
CA THR A 452 -6.03 23.87 -11.72
C THR A 452 -4.68 24.37 -11.18
N ASP A 453 -3.61 24.26 -11.97
CA ASP A 453 -2.28 24.75 -11.62
C ASP A 453 -2.27 26.28 -11.50
N LYS A 454 -2.92 26.99 -12.43
CA LYS A 454 -3.10 28.45 -12.34
C LYS A 454 -3.82 28.85 -11.05
N TYR A 455 -4.96 28.22 -10.77
CA TYR A 455 -5.71 28.46 -9.53
C TYR A 455 -4.87 28.19 -8.28
N ARG A 456 -4.10 27.10 -8.24
CA ARG A 456 -3.20 26.78 -7.12
C ARG A 456 -2.11 27.83 -6.94
N LYS A 457 -1.51 28.32 -8.03
CA LYS A 457 -0.51 29.39 -8.01
C LYS A 457 -1.10 30.69 -7.50
N GLU A 458 -2.30 31.06 -7.96
CA GLU A 458 -3.02 32.24 -7.47
C GLU A 458 -3.33 32.13 -5.98
N LYS A 459 -3.79 30.96 -5.51
CA LYS A 459 -4.04 30.72 -4.08
C LYS A 459 -2.77 30.75 -3.23
N ALA A 460 -1.68 30.18 -3.73
CA ALA A 460 -0.38 30.22 -3.05
C ALA A 460 0.14 31.66 -2.93
N LYS A 461 0.03 32.44 -4.01
CA LYS A 461 0.37 33.86 -4.02
C LYS A 461 -0.50 34.65 -3.04
N GLU A 462 -1.82 34.46 -3.05
CA GLU A 462 -2.72 35.12 -2.09
C GLU A 462 -2.36 34.79 -0.64
N LYS A 463 -2.02 33.53 -0.35
CA LYS A 463 -1.58 33.10 0.99
C LYS A 463 -0.28 33.78 1.41
N GLU A 464 0.70 33.84 0.51
CA GLU A 464 1.96 34.55 0.75
C GLU A 464 1.72 36.05 0.98
N GLU A 465 0.92 36.70 0.13
CA GLU A 465 0.56 38.10 0.29
C GLU A 465 -0.14 38.38 1.63
N LYS A 466 -1.01 37.46 2.12
CA LYS A 466 -1.72 37.58 3.41
C LYS A 466 -0.80 37.50 4.62
N SER A 467 0.38 36.90 4.48
CA SER A 467 1.42 36.86 5.53
C SER A 467 2.25 38.15 5.63
N SER A 468 1.91 39.15 4.81
CA SER A 468 2.52 40.48 4.80
C SER A 468 1.45 41.56 4.61
N ASP A 469 1.87 42.82 4.55
CA ASP A 469 0.95 43.94 4.28
C ASP A 469 0.44 43.98 2.84
N VAL A 470 1.04 43.21 1.91
CA VAL A 470 0.74 43.30 0.47
C VAL A 470 -0.74 43.05 0.19
N TYR A 471 -1.31 42.00 0.79
CA TYR A 471 -2.72 41.69 0.61
C TYR A 471 -3.62 42.80 1.18
N ALA A 472 -3.34 43.23 2.41
CA ALA A 472 -4.17 44.20 3.11
C ALA A 472 -4.16 45.58 2.41
N LEU A 473 -3.01 46.02 1.91
CA LEU A 473 -2.87 47.25 1.14
C LEU A 473 -3.65 47.21 -0.17
N ARG A 474 -3.58 46.10 -0.90
CA ARG A 474 -4.39 45.93 -2.12
C ARG A 474 -5.88 46.02 -1.80
N ILE A 475 -6.35 45.28 -0.80
CA ILE A 475 -7.77 45.27 -0.44
C ILE A 475 -8.26 46.66 0.00
N VAL A 476 -7.51 47.34 0.87
CA VAL A 476 -7.89 48.69 1.34
C VAL A 476 -7.81 49.71 0.20
N GLY A 477 -6.74 49.68 -0.59
CA GLY A 477 -6.54 50.59 -1.73
C GLY A 477 -7.62 50.42 -2.80
N ASP A 478 -7.90 49.19 -3.21
CA ASP A 478 -8.95 48.86 -4.17
C ASP A 478 -10.31 49.32 -3.64
N PHE A 479 -10.62 49.08 -2.37
CA PHE A 479 -11.90 49.49 -1.77
C PHE A 479 -12.08 51.00 -1.80
N ILE A 480 -11.04 51.76 -1.44
CA ILE A 480 -11.08 53.23 -1.47
C ILE A 480 -11.37 53.72 -2.89
N GLN A 481 -10.74 53.14 -3.91
CA GLN A 481 -10.96 53.52 -5.30
C GLN A 481 -12.34 53.10 -5.82
N GLU A 482 -12.75 51.86 -5.57
CA GLU A 482 -13.95 51.26 -6.15
C GLU A 482 -15.25 51.68 -5.44
N ARG A 483 -15.19 51.97 -4.13
CA ARG A 483 -16.38 52.17 -3.28
C ARG A 483 -16.45 53.53 -2.60
N LEU A 484 -15.33 54.24 -2.48
CA LEU A 484 -15.25 55.54 -1.80
C LEU A 484 -14.85 56.70 -2.72
N ASP A 485 -14.85 56.49 -4.05
CA ASP A 485 -14.44 57.47 -5.05
C ASP A 485 -13.02 58.02 -4.82
N GLY A 486 -12.12 57.18 -4.30
CA GLY A 486 -10.74 57.57 -3.98
C GLY A 486 -10.56 58.32 -2.66
N ASP A 487 -11.64 58.63 -1.93
CA ASP A 487 -11.58 59.40 -0.68
C ASP A 487 -11.58 58.50 0.56
N ILE A 488 -10.38 58.26 1.13
CA ILE A 488 -10.19 57.47 2.34
C ILE A 488 -10.96 58.02 3.56
N ASN A 489 -11.27 59.33 3.61
CA ASN A 489 -11.97 59.90 4.76
C ASN A 489 -13.41 59.38 4.88
N LYS A 490 -14.01 58.90 3.78
CA LYS A 490 -15.34 58.27 3.81
C LYS A 490 -15.38 56.97 4.61
N LEU A 491 -14.24 56.36 4.93
CA LEU A 491 -14.20 55.21 5.85
C LEU A 491 -14.69 55.56 7.27
N ARG A 492 -14.62 56.83 7.65
CA ARG A 492 -14.99 57.32 8.99
C ARG A 492 -16.39 56.88 9.40
N ASP A 493 -17.34 57.01 8.47
CA ASP A 493 -18.76 56.77 8.71
C ASP A 493 -19.31 55.58 7.87
N PHE A 494 -18.43 54.84 7.18
CA PHE A 494 -18.84 53.72 6.35
C PHE A 494 -19.34 52.54 7.22
N ASP A 495 -20.57 52.09 6.95
CA ASP A 495 -21.15 50.91 7.60
C ASP A 495 -20.60 49.63 6.97
N LEU A 496 -19.60 49.02 7.61
CA LEU A 496 -18.95 47.80 7.13
C LEU A 496 -19.87 46.56 7.15
N ALA A 497 -20.99 46.58 7.90
CA ALA A 497 -21.93 45.47 7.90
C ALA A 497 -22.71 45.36 6.59
N THR A 498 -22.79 46.46 5.82
CA THR A 498 -23.40 46.48 4.47
C THR A 498 -22.66 45.59 3.48
N LEU A 499 -21.41 45.21 3.77
CA LEU A 499 -20.59 44.35 2.92
C LEU A 499 -20.90 42.86 3.07
N THR A 500 -21.85 42.42 3.89
CA THR A 500 -22.05 41.00 4.23
C THR A 500 -22.18 40.07 3.01
N GLU A 501 -22.70 40.54 1.88
CA GLU A 501 -22.87 39.77 0.63
C GLU A 501 -21.83 40.12 -0.46
N ASP A 502 -20.83 40.97 -0.18
CA ASP A 502 -19.81 41.36 -1.15
C ASP A 502 -18.72 40.28 -1.27
N GLU A 503 -18.54 39.71 -2.46
CA GLU A 503 -17.59 38.60 -2.70
C GLU A 503 -16.11 38.97 -2.45
N LYS A 504 -15.75 40.24 -2.64
CA LYS A 504 -14.36 40.73 -2.54
C LYS A 504 -14.04 41.24 -1.13
N TYR A 505 -14.90 42.10 -0.59
CA TYR A 505 -14.68 42.80 0.68
C TYR A 505 -15.40 42.17 1.87
N GLY A 506 -16.43 41.38 1.59
CA GLY A 506 -17.44 40.88 2.52
C GLY A 506 -17.40 39.40 2.88
N LYS A 507 -16.49 38.63 2.28
CA LYS A 507 -16.41 37.16 2.27
C LYS A 507 -16.64 36.42 3.61
N GLU A 508 -16.45 37.09 4.74
CA GLU A 508 -16.76 36.58 6.07
C GLU A 508 -17.75 37.49 6.79
N ASN A 509 -18.57 36.89 7.66
CA ASN A 509 -19.57 37.63 8.44
C ASN A 509 -18.94 38.79 9.23
N TRP A 510 -19.65 39.92 9.26
CA TRP A 510 -19.35 41.02 10.16
C TRP A 510 -19.21 40.53 11.63
N PRO A 511 -18.18 40.94 12.39
CA PRO A 511 -17.17 41.97 12.13
C PRO A 511 -15.82 41.48 11.56
N LYS A 512 -15.81 40.34 10.86
CA LYS A 512 -14.59 39.68 10.37
C LYS A 512 -14.44 39.70 8.85
N ASN A 513 -15.16 40.58 8.17
CA ASN A 513 -15.05 40.71 6.71
C ASN A 513 -13.61 41.07 6.27
N GLU A 514 -13.28 40.81 5.01
CA GLU A 514 -11.90 40.95 4.50
C GLU A 514 -11.38 42.39 4.61
N LEU A 515 -12.26 43.39 4.41
CA LEU A 515 -11.89 44.78 4.58
C LEU A 515 -11.55 45.12 6.04
N ALA A 516 -12.37 44.72 7.01
CA ALA A 516 -12.13 44.95 8.43
C ALA A 516 -10.82 44.31 8.89
N LYS A 517 -10.57 43.04 8.52
CA LYS A 517 -9.31 42.34 8.83
C LYS A 517 -8.10 43.06 8.24
N SER A 518 -8.21 43.51 6.99
CA SER A 518 -7.14 44.25 6.30
C SER A 518 -6.85 45.59 6.98
N ILE A 519 -7.87 46.35 7.34
CA ILE A 519 -7.72 47.62 8.06
C ILE A 519 -7.10 47.37 9.44
N MET A 520 -7.57 46.38 10.20
CA MET A 520 -7.00 46.06 11.52
C MET A 520 -5.52 45.63 11.42
N ALA A 521 -5.18 44.80 10.43
CA ALA A 521 -3.81 44.33 10.23
C ALA A 521 -2.87 45.50 9.93
N LEU A 522 -3.28 46.46 9.10
CA LEU A 522 -2.46 47.63 8.79
C LEU A 522 -2.37 48.61 9.97
N VAL A 523 -3.51 48.98 10.57
CA VAL A 523 -3.54 50.00 11.64
C VAL A 523 -2.78 49.53 12.88
N PHE A 524 -2.90 48.25 13.24
CA PHE A 524 -2.31 47.71 14.46
C PHE A 524 -1.08 46.82 14.21
N GLY A 525 -0.59 46.72 12.97
CA GLY A 525 0.53 45.85 12.59
C GLY A 525 1.82 46.14 13.33
N ASN A 526 2.08 47.42 13.64
CA ASN A 526 3.24 47.84 14.43
C ASN A 526 3.05 47.69 15.95
N ILE A 527 1.83 47.38 16.40
CA ILE A 527 1.47 47.24 17.82
C ILE A 527 1.51 45.78 18.26
N TRP A 528 1.04 44.89 17.38
CA TRP A 528 0.95 43.46 17.66
C TRP A 528 1.99 42.69 16.84
N PRO A 529 2.84 41.86 17.48
CA PRO A 529 3.89 41.16 16.76
C PRO A 529 3.31 40.20 15.72
N ASN A 530 3.83 40.27 14.49
CA ASN A 530 3.40 39.46 13.35
C ASN A 530 1.91 39.59 12.99
N LEU A 531 1.24 40.68 13.39
CA LEU A 531 -0.15 40.89 13.02
C LEU A 531 -0.26 41.12 11.51
N THR A 532 -0.94 40.19 10.86
CA THR A 532 -1.23 40.16 9.44
C THR A 532 -2.65 39.63 9.21
N VAL A 533 -3.18 39.75 7.99
CA VAL A 533 -4.48 39.15 7.66
C VAL A 533 -4.44 37.63 7.86
N ASP A 534 -3.31 36.98 7.57
CA ASP A 534 -3.13 35.55 7.80
C ASP A 534 -3.23 35.18 9.29
N SER A 535 -2.57 35.94 10.17
CA SER A 535 -2.63 35.69 11.62
C SER A 535 -4.05 35.87 12.21
N ILE A 536 -4.87 36.74 11.61
CA ILE A 536 -6.28 36.91 11.99
C ILE A 536 -7.11 35.71 11.48
N ASN A 537 -6.87 35.25 10.24
CA ASN A 537 -7.56 34.07 9.67
C ASN A 537 -7.24 32.79 10.45
N HIS A 538 -6.04 32.69 11.01
CA HIS A 538 -5.62 31.57 11.85
C HIS A 538 -5.93 31.77 13.34
N TYR A 539 -6.77 32.75 13.68
CA TYR A 539 -7.27 33.01 15.03
C TYR A 539 -6.18 33.27 16.08
N GLU A 540 -4.98 33.70 15.67
CA GLU A 540 -3.96 34.19 16.60
C GLU A 540 -4.38 35.53 17.22
N TYR A 541 -5.05 36.35 16.39
CA TYR A 541 -5.69 37.59 16.76
C TYR A 541 -7.17 37.58 16.36
N SER A 542 -8.00 38.34 17.05
CA SER A 542 -9.43 38.46 16.76
C SER A 542 -9.82 39.90 16.52
N CYS A 543 -10.29 40.18 15.30
CA CYS A 543 -11.04 41.39 14.97
C CYS A 543 -12.45 41.30 15.59
N SER A 544 -12.87 42.34 16.31
CA SER A 544 -14.22 42.41 16.88
C SER A 544 -14.67 43.85 17.11
N GLN A 545 -15.95 44.05 17.38
CA GLN A 545 -16.48 45.33 17.86
C GLN A 545 -16.10 45.53 19.33
N MET A 546 -15.79 46.77 19.74
CA MET A 546 -15.51 47.14 21.12
C MET A 546 -16.80 47.30 21.93
N VAL A 547 -17.72 48.10 21.40
CA VAL A 547 -19.02 48.40 22.03
C VAL A 547 -20.13 47.71 21.23
N SER A 548 -21.09 47.13 21.96
CA SER A 548 -22.28 46.51 21.37
C SER A 548 -23.55 47.14 21.95
N PHE A 549 -24.49 47.48 21.06
CA PHE A 549 -25.80 47.98 21.48
C PHE A 549 -26.78 46.86 21.86
N GLN A 550 -26.46 45.59 21.61
CA GLN A 550 -27.44 44.49 21.64
C GLN A 550 -28.18 44.36 22.98
N ASN A 551 -27.48 44.51 24.12
CA ASN A 551 -28.12 44.44 25.42
C ASN A 551 -28.93 45.70 25.76
N LEU A 552 -28.58 46.85 25.17
CA LEU A 552 -29.25 48.12 25.43
C LEU A 552 -30.46 48.32 24.52
N PHE A 553 -30.32 48.20 23.19
CA PHE A 553 -31.42 48.40 22.24
C PHE A 553 -32.15 47.09 21.92
N GLY A 554 -31.49 45.94 21.99
CA GLY A 554 -32.00 44.67 21.46
C GLY A 554 -31.67 44.45 19.98
N SER A 555 -32.17 43.36 19.40
CA SER A 555 -31.98 43.09 17.97
C SER A 555 -32.64 44.17 17.11
N ASN A 556 -31.89 44.71 16.16
CA ASN A 556 -32.42 45.55 15.08
C ASN A 556 -33.18 44.67 14.08
N ILE A 557 -34.45 44.98 13.80
CA ILE A 557 -35.28 44.25 12.85
C ILE A 557 -35.54 45.13 11.63
N LEU A 558 -34.77 44.88 10.56
CA LEU A 558 -34.91 45.53 9.24
C LEU A 558 -34.93 47.07 9.31
N ASP A 559 -34.22 47.67 10.26
CA ASP A 559 -34.21 49.11 10.52
C ASP A 559 -35.62 49.70 10.76
N LYS A 560 -36.56 48.86 11.22
CA LYS A 560 -37.94 49.26 11.54
C LYS A 560 -38.16 49.49 13.03
N TYR A 561 -37.53 48.66 13.86
CA TYR A 561 -37.60 48.76 15.31
C TYR A 561 -36.47 47.95 15.96
N PHE A 562 -36.21 48.23 17.25
CA PHE A 562 -35.31 47.43 18.08
C PHE A 562 -36.11 46.68 19.15
N LYS A 563 -35.99 45.34 19.20
CA LYS A 563 -36.79 44.49 20.10
C LYS A 563 -36.74 44.91 21.57
N GLY A 564 -35.60 45.39 22.04
CA GLY A 564 -35.41 45.79 23.44
C GLY A 564 -35.98 47.18 23.76
N MET A 565 -36.03 48.07 22.77
CA MET A 565 -36.60 49.41 22.93
C MET A 565 -38.13 49.37 22.95
N GLU A 566 -38.75 48.45 22.19
CA GLU A 566 -40.21 48.38 22.02
C GLU A 566 -40.99 48.37 23.34
N LYS A 567 -40.51 47.64 24.36
CA LYS A 567 -41.19 47.57 25.66
C LYS A 567 -41.30 48.91 26.39
N PHE A 568 -40.54 49.93 25.96
CA PHE A 568 -40.54 51.27 26.53
C PHE A 568 -41.23 52.31 25.63
N ASN A 569 -41.80 51.90 24.49
CA ASN A 569 -42.48 52.77 23.52
C ASN A 569 -41.62 53.99 23.12
N PRO A 570 -40.53 53.80 22.33
CA PRO A 570 -39.65 54.90 21.94
C PRO A 570 -40.38 55.92 21.09
N SER A 571 -40.05 57.20 21.27
CA SER A 571 -40.44 58.23 20.31
C SER A 571 -39.68 58.04 18.98
N LYS A 572 -40.22 58.58 17.88
CA LYS A 572 -39.58 58.56 16.57
C LYS A 572 -38.12 59.06 16.62
N LYS A 573 -37.87 60.17 17.33
CA LYS A 573 -36.52 60.75 17.50
C LYS A 573 -35.57 59.79 18.24
N GLN A 574 -36.05 59.11 19.29
CA GLN A 574 -35.23 58.14 20.03
C GLN A 574 -34.88 56.93 19.18
N PHE A 575 -35.84 56.45 18.39
CA PHE A 575 -35.60 55.37 17.43
C PHE A 575 -34.59 55.76 16.35
N GLU A 576 -34.77 56.91 15.70
CA GLU A 576 -33.87 57.41 14.63
C GLU A 576 -32.44 57.59 15.15
N ARG A 577 -32.26 58.13 16.36
CA ARG A 577 -30.94 58.27 16.99
C ARG A 577 -30.30 56.92 17.30
N ALA A 578 -31.08 55.97 17.85
CA ALA A 578 -30.59 54.62 18.13
C ALA A 578 -30.21 53.88 16.83
N LEU A 579 -30.98 54.07 15.75
CA LEU A 579 -30.68 53.51 14.43
C LEU A 579 -29.38 54.09 13.87
N HIS A 580 -29.23 55.41 13.89
CA HIS A 580 -27.99 56.09 13.50
C HIS A 580 -26.77 55.50 14.23
N VAL A 581 -26.85 55.38 15.56
CA VAL A 581 -25.77 54.81 16.37
C VAL A 581 -25.52 53.33 16.07
N ALA A 582 -26.56 52.54 15.78
CA ALA A 582 -26.39 51.14 15.42
C ALA A 582 -25.56 50.96 14.13
N HIS A 583 -25.78 51.80 13.11
CA HIS A 583 -24.96 51.82 11.91
C HIS A 583 -23.56 52.38 12.17
N LEU A 584 -23.44 53.46 12.97
CA LEU A 584 -22.16 54.04 13.36
C LEU A 584 -21.24 53.02 14.06
N LEU A 585 -21.80 52.13 14.88
CA LEU A 585 -21.06 51.07 15.56
C LEU A 585 -20.51 49.99 14.61
N ASN A 586 -20.89 50.00 13.33
CA ASN A 586 -20.29 49.18 12.29
C ASN A 586 -19.11 49.86 11.57
N SER A 587 -18.77 51.11 11.93
CA SER A 587 -17.59 51.79 11.41
C SER A 587 -16.29 51.21 11.97
N ILE A 588 -15.17 51.54 11.32
CA ILE A 588 -13.83 51.16 11.77
C ILE A 588 -13.51 51.65 13.18
N GLY A 589 -14.10 52.77 13.61
CA GLY A 589 -13.84 53.39 14.90
C GLY A 589 -14.26 52.52 16.09
N ASN A 590 -15.21 51.62 15.90
CA ASN A 590 -15.66 50.66 16.91
C ASN A 590 -14.93 49.31 16.82
N LEU A 591 -13.94 49.15 15.92
CA LEU A 591 -13.19 47.91 15.77
C LEU A 591 -11.88 47.92 16.55
N TRP A 592 -11.54 46.76 17.10
CA TRP A 592 -10.21 46.49 17.65
C TRP A 592 -9.74 45.10 17.24
N VAL A 593 -8.46 44.85 17.45
CA VAL A 593 -7.84 43.54 17.27
C VAL A 593 -7.06 43.19 18.53
N LEU A 594 -7.35 42.01 19.07
CA LEU A 594 -6.76 41.53 20.32
C LEU A 594 -6.16 40.14 20.17
N PRO A 595 -5.12 39.80 20.95
CA PRO A 595 -4.63 38.43 21.07
C PRO A 595 -5.74 37.45 21.45
N ASN A 596 -5.80 36.32 20.76
CA ASN A 596 -6.98 35.46 20.77
C ASN A 596 -6.72 34.05 21.33
N LYS A 597 -5.72 33.88 22.21
CA LYS A 597 -5.54 32.60 22.90
C LYS A 597 -6.70 32.35 23.87
N LEU A 598 -7.31 31.19 23.74
CA LEU A 598 -8.41 30.71 24.56
C LEU A 598 -7.96 30.40 25.99
N ASN A 599 -8.79 30.79 26.95
CA ASN A 599 -8.79 30.23 28.29
C ASN A 599 -10.12 29.48 28.49
N ASP A 600 -10.06 28.15 28.49
CA ASP A 600 -11.21 27.25 28.47
C ASP A 600 -12.15 27.48 27.27
N LYS A 601 -13.08 28.46 27.37
CA LYS A 601 -14.14 28.75 26.39
C LYS A 601 -14.16 30.19 25.87
N GLU A 602 -13.42 31.10 26.50
CA GLU A 602 -13.49 32.54 26.21
C GLU A 602 -12.11 33.09 25.81
N THR A 603 -12.13 34.15 25.00
CA THR A 603 -10.94 34.90 24.59
C THR A 603 -11.02 36.32 25.13
N MET A 604 -9.91 37.06 25.04
CA MET A 604 -9.86 38.46 25.46
C MET A 604 -10.89 39.33 24.73
N ALA A 605 -11.22 38.99 23.48
CA ALA A 605 -12.23 39.68 22.69
C ALA A 605 -13.67 39.26 23.04
N SER A 606 -13.92 37.98 23.36
CA SER A 606 -15.27 37.49 23.65
C SER A 606 -15.73 37.72 25.09
N TYR A 607 -14.79 37.81 26.05
CA TYR A 607 -15.13 37.88 27.47
C TYR A 607 -15.89 39.17 27.85
N LYS A 608 -15.73 40.26 27.09
CA LYS A 608 -16.51 41.49 27.31
C LYS A 608 -18.02 41.31 27.12
N ASP A 609 -18.45 40.32 26.34
CA ASP A 609 -19.86 40.07 26.06
C ASP A 609 -20.49 39.14 27.12
N ASN A 610 -19.67 38.61 28.04
CA ASN A 610 -20.11 37.81 29.16
C ASN A 610 -21.17 38.57 30.00
N PRO A 611 -22.16 37.89 30.59
CA PRO A 611 -23.19 38.53 31.43
C PRO A 611 -22.67 39.45 32.53
N LYS A 612 -21.39 39.30 32.94
CA LYS A 612 -20.71 40.19 33.88
C LYS A 612 -20.47 41.60 33.36
N PHE A 613 -20.26 41.78 32.06
CA PHE A 613 -19.95 43.07 31.43
C PHE A 613 -21.00 43.47 30.41
N ARG A 614 -21.73 42.53 29.81
CA ARG A 614 -22.84 42.75 28.87
C ARG A 614 -22.47 43.62 27.65
N GLY A 615 -21.19 43.64 27.26
CA GLY A 615 -20.69 44.49 26.17
C GLY A 615 -20.42 45.94 26.57
N TYR A 616 -20.50 46.29 27.86
CA TYR A 616 -20.12 47.60 28.38
C TYR A 616 -18.59 47.72 28.50
N MET A 617 -18.02 48.47 27.57
CA MET A 617 -16.56 48.59 27.40
C MET A 617 -15.88 49.28 28.58
N ASP A 618 -16.52 50.25 29.22
CA ASP A 618 -16.00 50.94 30.41
C ASP A 618 -15.83 49.99 31.60
N ARG A 619 -16.81 49.12 31.87
CA ARG A 619 -16.74 48.07 32.90
C ARG A 619 -15.69 47.02 32.57
N TYR A 620 -15.57 46.67 31.29
CA TYR A 620 -14.54 45.73 30.86
C TYR A 620 -13.13 46.30 31.04
N LEU A 621 -12.91 47.57 30.66
CA LEU A 621 -11.66 48.28 30.86
C LEU A 621 -11.32 48.48 32.34
N GLN A 622 -12.31 48.73 33.21
CA GLN A 622 -12.12 48.75 34.67
C GLN A 622 -11.55 47.41 35.18
N ALA A 623 -12.09 46.28 34.71
CA ALA A 623 -11.58 44.97 35.07
C ALA A 623 -10.18 44.71 34.52
N MET A 624 -9.91 45.11 33.27
CA MET A 624 -8.57 45.00 32.66
C MET A 624 -7.54 45.84 33.41
N TYR A 625 -7.87 47.08 33.76
CA TYR A 625 -7.04 47.97 34.54
C TYR A 625 -6.66 47.34 35.89
N ALA A 626 -7.65 46.82 36.63
CA ALA A 626 -7.40 46.15 37.90
C ALA A 626 -6.44 44.94 37.77
N VAL A 627 -6.52 44.20 36.65
CA VAL A 627 -5.58 43.10 36.37
C VAL A 627 -4.18 43.63 36.02
N PHE A 628 -4.07 44.60 35.12
CA PHE A 628 -2.78 45.15 34.68
C PHE A 628 -2.03 45.85 35.82
N MET A 629 -2.77 46.47 36.74
CA MET A 629 -2.22 47.17 37.92
C MET A 629 -1.96 46.24 39.11
N ASP A 630 -2.25 44.94 38.97
CA ASP A 630 -2.17 43.92 40.03
C ASP A 630 -2.86 44.36 41.34
N GLU A 631 -4.08 44.90 41.20
CA GLU A 631 -4.87 45.32 42.36
C GLU A 631 -5.22 44.13 43.26
N LYS A 632 -5.53 44.39 44.55
CA LYS A 632 -5.75 43.35 45.57
C LYS A 632 -6.89 42.36 45.25
N LYS A 633 -7.85 42.74 44.41
CA LYS A 633 -9.04 41.92 44.07
C LYS A 633 -9.35 42.02 42.57
N PRO A 634 -8.49 41.49 41.69
CA PRO A 634 -8.71 41.57 40.26
C PRO A 634 -9.71 40.52 39.79
N ASP A 635 -10.22 40.67 38.58
CA ASP A 635 -10.98 39.60 37.93
C ASP A 635 -10.05 38.41 37.62
N MET A 636 -10.23 37.32 38.36
CA MET A 636 -9.36 36.14 38.25
C MET A 636 -9.52 35.39 36.92
N HIS A 637 -10.69 35.44 36.30
CA HIS A 637 -10.92 34.79 35.02
C HIS A 637 -10.22 35.58 33.90
N LEU A 638 -10.37 36.91 33.89
CA LEU A 638 -9.66 37.81 32.99
C LEU A 638 -8.15 37.73 33.19
N LYS A 639 -7.66 37.64 34.45
CA LYS A 639 -6.24 37.39 34.76
C LYS A 639 -5.75 36.08 34.12
N GLY A 640 -6.57 35.03 34.13
CA GLY A 640 -6.31 33.78 33.42
C GLY A 640 -6.20 33.94 31.91
N ILE A 641 -7.16 34.64 31.28
CA ILE A 641 -7.15 34.94 29.84
C ILE A 641 -5.89 35.72 29.44
N LEU A 642 -5.54 36.75 30.19
CA LEU A 642 -4.36 37.58 29.94
C LEU A 642 -3.06 36.78 30.13
N TYR A 643 -3.02 35.88 31.12
CA TYR A 643 -1.87 34.99 31.34
C TYR A 643 -1.65 34.00 30.18
N LYS A 644 -2.73 33.49 29.54
CA LYS A 644 -2.60 32.67 28.32
C LYS A 644 -1.94 33.46 27.18
N ASN A 645 -2.21 34.77 27.12
CA ASN A 645 -1.63 35.71 26.15
C ASN A 645 -0.34 36.39 26.65
N ARG A 646 0.25 35.98 27.79
CA ARG A 646 1.37 36.67 28.46
C ARG A 646 2.57 37.02 27.58
N LYS A 647 2.87 36.23 26.54
CA LYS A 647 4.01 36.50 25.63
C LYS A 647 3.88 37.84 24.91
N VAL A 648 2.65 38.23 24.56
CA VAL A 648 2.36 39.51 23.89
C VAL A 648 1.79 40.55 24.85
N MET A 649 1.42 40.14 26.07
CA MET A 649 0.82 41.03 27.07
C MET A 649 1.79 41.55 28.15
N ILE A 650 3.04 41.09 28.16
CA ILE A 650 4.00 41.38 29.24
C ILE A 650 4.34 42.87 29.36
N GLU A 651 4.42 43.58 28.23
CA GLU A 651 4.76 45.01 28.17
C GLU A 651 3.61 45.92 28.63
N TYR A 652 2.40 45.37 28.76
CA TYR A 652 1.21 46.11 29.18
C TYR A 652 0.93 46.05 30.68
N GLN A 653 1.80 45.40 31.47
CA GLN A 653 1.66 45.33 32.93
C GLN A 653 2.12 46.63 33.64
N GLY A 654 1.46 46.97 34.75
CA GLY A 654 1.72 48.15 35.56
C GLY A 654 1.29 49.47 34.90
N ALA A 655 1.51 50.58 35.61
CA ALA A 655 1.01 51.90 35.19
C ALA A 655 1.52 52.33 33.79
N LYS A 656 2.81 52.13 33.50
CA LYS A 656 3.39 52.45 32.19
C LYS A 656 2.82 51.55 31.08
N GLY A 657 2.67 50.26 31.36
CA GLY A 657 2.10 49.31 30.42
C GLY A 657 0.63 49.59 30.11
N TRP A 658 -0.15 50.00 31.12
CA TRP A 658 -1.54 50.42 30.91
C TRP A 658 -1.65 51.65 30.00
N VAL A 659 -0.87 52.71 30.27
CA VAL A 659 -0.84 53.90 29.41
C VAL A 659 -0.43 53.52 27.98
N HIS A 660 0.54 52.61 27.84
CA HIS A 660 0.94 52.10 26.54
C HIS A 660 -0.20 51.36 25.83
N PHE A 661 -0.96 50.52 26.54
CA PHE A 661 -2.12 49.80 26.00
C PHE A 661 -3.21 50.76 25.51
N ILE A 662 -3.56 51.76 26.33
CA ILE A 662 -4.56 52.76 26.00
C ILE A 662 -4.16 53.56 24.76
N ASN A 663 -2.89 53.95 24.65
CA ASN A 663 -2.41 54.69 23.49
C ASN A 663 -2.37 53.85 22.23
N ASN A 664 -1.84 52.62 22.31
CA ASN A 664 -1.74 51.72 21.17
C ASN A 664 -3.12 51.38 20.61
N LEU A 665 -4.11 51.13 21.48
CA LEU A 665 -5.46 50.78 21.03
C LEU A 665 -6.38 52.00 20.78
N MET A 666 -5.85 53.22 20.92
CA MET A 666 -6.59 54.47 20.71
C MET A 666 -7.83 54.57 21.61
N LEU A 667 -7.64 54.39 22.93
CA LEU A 667 -8.70 54.30 23.93
C LEU A 667 -8.72 55.48 24.93
N GLN A 668 -8.11 56.61 24.57
CA GLN A 668 -7.93 57.76 25.47
C GLN A 668 -9.26 58.30 26.00
N ASP A 669 -10.32 58.23 25.20
CA ASP A 669 -11.63 58.74 25.58
C ASP A 669 -12.30 57.90 26.70
N TYR A 670 -11.83 56.67 26.91
CA TYR A 670 -12.29 55.79 27.99
C TYR A 670 -11.58 56.03 29.33
N VAL A 671 -10.52 56.84 29.38
CA VAL A 671 -9.76 57.10 30.61
C VAL A 671 -9.78 58.58 31.00
N ASP A 672 -9.69 58.84 32.29
CA ASP A 672 -9.55 60.19 32.85
C ASP A 672 -8.13 60.76 32.64
N ALA A 673 -7.91 61.99 33.13
CA ALA A 673 -6.61 62.66 33.01
C ALA A 673 -5.47 61.93 33.72
N ASP A 674 -5.77 61.07 34.71
CA ASP A 674 -4.80 60.25 35.43
C ASP A 674 -4.60 58.87 34.75
N GLY A 675 -5.29 58.63 33.64
CA GLY A 675 -5.27 57.38 32.90
C GLY A 675 -6.13 56.28 33.52
N LYS A 676 -7.00 56.56 34.49
CA LYS A 676 -7.91 55.55 35.07
C LYS A 676 -9.15 55.39 34.20
N PRO A 677 -9.69 54.17 34.04
CA PRO A 677 -10.96 53.96 33.34
C PRO A 677 -12.10 54.80 33.93
N LYS A 678 -12.81 55.54 33.07
CA LYS A 678 -14.01 56.29 33.42
C LYS A 678 -15.18 55.36 33.73
N ASP A 679 -16.14 55.84 34.51
CA ASP A 679 -17.47 55.24 34.61
C ASP A 679 -18.41 55.99 33.66
N ILE A 680 -18.61 55.43 32.46
CA ILE A 680 -19.20 56.14 31.32
C ILE A 680 -20.68 55.80 31.22
N PHE A 681 -21.04 54.52 31.28
CA PHE A 681 -22.39 54.07 31.01
C PHE A 681 -23.13 53.70 32.30
N ASP A 682 -24.45 53.91 32.29
CA ASP A 682 -25.31 53.66 33.46
C ASP A 682 -25.51 52.15 33.76
N TYR A 683 -24.86 51.27 32.99
CA TYR A 683 -24.89 49.81 33.14
C TYR A 683 -26.31 49.20 33.14
N VAL A 684 -27.11 49.63 32.16
CA VAL A 684 -28.52 49.27 31.99
C VAL A 684 -28.72 48.30 30.83
N TRP A 685 -29.73 47.43 30.85
CA TRP A 685 -30.08 46.61 29.68
C TRP A 685 -31.59 46.50 29.49
N SER A 686 -32.01 46.25 28.25
CA SER A 686 -33.40 46.30 27.83
C SER A 686 -34.30 45.25 28.49
N TYR A 687 -33.77 44.26 29.19
CA TYR A 687 -34.53 43.24 29.92
C TYR A 687 -34.21 43.25 31.42
N MET A 688 -33.61 44.33 31.92
CA MET A 688 -33.44 44.55 33.35
C MET A 688 -34.81 44.63 34.04
N LYS A 689 -34.93 43.93 35.16
CA LYS A 689 -36.14 43.91 35.98
C LYS A 689 -36.30 45.27 36.67
N ASP A 690 -37.54 45.74 36.81
CA ASP A 690 -37.91 46.95 37.56
C ASP A 690 -37.29 48.25 37.02
N LEU A 691 -36.84 48.26 35.76
CA LEU A 691 -36.31 49.44 35.08
C LEU A 691 -37.44 50.30 34.48
N ASP A 692 -37.52 51.57 34.88
CA ASP A 692 -38.49 52.53 34.35
C ASP A 692 -38.05 53.15 33.01
N LYS A 693 -39.03 53.72 32.30
CA LYS A 693 -38.85 54.29 30.95
C LYS A 693 -37.86 55.45 30.94
N ASP A 694 -37.93 56.36 31.90
CA ASP A 694 -37.11 57.57 31.91
C ASP A 694 -35.66 57.24 32.22
N SER A 695 -35.42 56.32 33.16
CA SER A 695 -34.09 55.80 33.44
C SER A 695 -33.48 55.03 32.28
N TYR A 696 -34.28 54.22 31.57
CA TYR A 696 -33.83 53.54 30.37
C TYR A 696 -33.41 54.51 29.27
N PHE A 697 -34.26 55.49 28.92
CA PHE A 697 -33.93 56.42 27.84
C PHE A 697 -32.84 57.41 28.20
N ARG A 698 -32.64 57.75 29.49
CA ARG A 698 -31.44 58.47 29.94
C ARG A 698 -30.17 57.67 29.67
N ALA A 699 -30.18 56.36 29.95
CA ALA A 699 -29.03 55.50 29.65
C ALA A 699 -28.80 55.35 28.14
N VAL A 700 -29.87 55.23 27.34
CA VAL A 700 -29.80 55.24 25.86
C VAL A 700 -29.20 56.54 25.36
N ASP A 701 -29.66 57.68 25.86
CA ASP A 701 -29.17 59.00 25.43
C ASP A 701 -27.69 59.20 25.74
N LYS A 702 -27.26 58.79 26.94
CA LYS A 702 -25.86 58.80 27.37
C LYS A 702 -24.99 57.90 26.49
N PHE A 703 -25.47 56.68 26.19
CA PHE A 703 -24.79 55.76 25.30
C PHE A 703 -24.65 56.31 23.89
N CYS A 704 -25.74 56.82 23.31
CA CYS A 704 -25.72 57.41 21.98
C CYS A 704 -24.78 58.61 21.91
N THR A 705 -24.83 59.50 22.90
CA THR A 705 -23.97 60.69 22.97
C THR A 705 -22.49 60.32 22.96
N PHE A 706 -22.10 59.35 23.79
CA PHE A 706 -20.72 58.86 23.81
C PHE A 706 -20.32 58.25 22.46
N CYS A 707 -21.16 57.39 21.87
CA CYS A 707 -20.83 56.74 20.61
C CYS A 707 -20.72 57.74 19.44
N GLU A 708 -21.63 58.71 19.36
CA GLU A 708 -21.62 59.77 18.33
C GLU A 708 -20.40 60.67 18.42
N GLU A 709 -19.86 60.86 19.62
CA GLU A 709 -18.67 61.68 19.84
C GLU A 709 -17.37 60.88 19.63
N GLU A 710 -17.23 59.72 20.27
CA GLU A 710 -15.92 59.06 20.39
C GLU A 710 -15.61 58.07 19.26
N ILE A 711 -16.62 57.38 18.71
CA ILE A 711 -16.38 56.41 17.63
C ILE A 711 -15.80 57.08 16.37
N PRO A 712 -16.35 58.22 15.88
CA PRO A 712 -15.76 58.89 14.72
C PRO A 712 -14.36 59.46 14.99
N LYS A 713 -14.11 60.01 16.19
CA LYS A 713 -12.76 60.51 16.56
C LYS A 713 -11.72 59.39 16.49
N ARG A 714 -12.07 58.20 16.96
CA ARG A 714 -11.18 57.03 16.87
C ARG A 714 -11.01 56.58 15.41
N ALA A 715 -12.07 56.60 14.61
CA ALA A 715 -11.97 56.31 13.17
C ALA A 715 -10.99 57.27 12.46
N ASP A 716 -11.02 58.57 12.80
CA ASP A 716 -10.10 59.57 12.25
C ASP A 716 -8.62 59.27 12.59
N GLN A 717 -8.34 58.81 13.81
CA GLN A 717 -6.99 58.36 14.20
C GLN A 717 -6.52 57.16 13.35
N MET A 718 -7.40 56.17 13.16
CA MET A 718 -7.10 54.99 12.34
C MET A 718 -6.86 55.35 10.87
N ILE A 719 -7.66 56.26 10.32
CA ILE A 719 -7.48 56.80 8.96
C ILE A 719 -6.13 57.52 8.84
N GLY A 720 -5.72 58.27 9.87
CA GLY A 720 -4.39 58.91 9.91
C GLY A 720 -3.24 57.90 9.80
N VAL A 721 -3.35 56.77 10.50
CA VAL A 721 -2.38 55.67 10.40
C VAL A 721 -2.40 55.06 8.99
N LEU A 722 -3.58 54.76 8.43
CA LEU A 722 -3.70 54.21 7.08
C LEU A 722 -3.09 55.14 6.03
N LYS A 723 -3.35 56.45 6.08
CA LYS A 723 -2.75 57.44 5.17
C LYS A 723 -1.22 57.40 5.23
N THR A 724 -0.66 57.29 6.43
CA THR A 724 0.80 57.22 6.62
C THR A 724 1.38 55.95 5.99
N ILE A 725 0.72 54.80 6.20
CA ILE A 725 1.17 53.51 5.65
C ILE A 725 1.06 53.50 4.11
N MET A 726 -0.03 54.03 3.57
CA MET A 726 -0.28 54.06 2.12
C MET A 726 0.60 55.05 1.37
N ASN A 727 1.07 56.14 2.01
CA ASN A 727 1.97 57.13 1.38
C ASN A 727 3.46 56.74 1.42
N ASN A 728 3.84 55.79 2.28
CA ASN A 728 5.24 55.35 2.46
C ASN A 728 5.63 54.14 1.58
N LYS A 729 4.79 53.80 0.60
CA LYS A 729 5.01 52.76 -0.43
C LYS A 729 4.74 53.35 -1.80
#